data_AF-A0A151IA43-F1
#
_entry.id   AF-A0A151IA43-F1
#
_cell.length_a   1.000
_cell.length_b   1.000
_cell.length_c   1.000
_cell.angle_alpha   90.00
_cell.angle_beta   90.00
_cell.angle_gamma   90.00
#
_symmetry.space_group_name_H-M   'P 1'
#
loop_
_entity.id
_entity.type
_entity.pdbx_description
1 polymer ?
#
loop_
_entity_poly.entity_id
_entity_poly.type
_entity_poly.pdbx_seq_one_letter_code
_entity_poly.pdbx_strand_id
1 'polypeptide(L)'
;LTSFSSQDGKLVKIPHKFSLHAVPTTKIIIAGQTFKVMSAFFFNHNTLKLTLRKSATNAVKEVEKFWNESGIPLDSVYRSVTKLLKLHEEWKNLKKNRLRKNNPKQQAREKKYIDQLDIIFDIAAPDAANSLTKTQLDFLTSQRSRSRRGFISMDKGDSSELEIREIPDASPADVNAPCILDSPQPQSSGSCQTETLQSSTSSGLKRTVSNFSDEIPQPVKQKINIMTPMVAAALDRTKTSSRSASYILSAVAVSLGFDPNDINLSSSAIHKRRIQLREEIAKQLKEEIRVASNLVVHWDGKLLPDIIGAGSVDRLSIIVSGVGTEQLLCVPKLSKGTGENIATAVVDALYECNLSEHVKAMCFDTTSSNTGPRNGACVLVEEKLEKKLIHLACRHHILELILRNVFETCWPSTSGPNVPVFKRFQQHWGEIDKTKYETGFDDEPTVQILIDQKDEILHFIRSQFEISQPRDDYQEFLELSCIFLGGEPPRGTRFRAPGAMHHARWLSKALYCLKMYIFRRQFALKVREARGLHDICTFIVTIYVNAWFSAPLAVRAPNHDLKLLQSLIAYRNTNADIAAAASSKLASHLWYLSEVLTALAFFDDAVPAEVKSKMVVAARRQGGAAVHMNRIVLNDRDLEALPGKDISDFVTRNSLLLFDQFDLSCDFFDKPPELWRDDPTFKKGWSTFKDLKVVNDVAERGVALIEEYNNLLTKNEEQKQYLLQVVKNHRQLYPNANKRTI
;
A
#
# COMPACT_ATOMS: atom_id res chain seq x y z
N LEU A 1 -37.67 14.41 -31.62
CA LEU A 1 -36.29 14.09 -32.07
C LEU A 1 -36.19 12.60 -32.42
N THR A 2 -36.56 12.27 -33.66
CA THR A 2 -36.24 11.01 -34.35
C THR A 2 -34.81 11.12 -34.88
N SER A 3 -33.91 10.19 -34.58
CA SER A 3 -32.52 10.23 -35.06
C SER A 3 -32.12 8.97 -35.84
N PHE A 4 -31.50 9.21 -36.99
CA PHE A 4 -31.08 8.25 -38.02
C PHE A 4 -29.71 7.61 -37.71
N SER A 5 -29.44 6.43 -38.28
CA SER A 5 -28.12 5.77 -38.30
C SER A 5 -27.74 5.48 -39.75
N SER A 6 -26.51 5.85 -40.13
CA SER A 6 -25.93 5.48 -41.44
C SER A 6 -25.22 4.13 -41.32
N GLN A 7 -25.93 3.09 -41.73
CA GLN A 7 -25.42 1.81 -42.23
C GLN A 7 -26.68 1.08 -42.75
N ASP A 8 -26.81 1.00 -44.08
CA ASP A 8 -27.84 0.25 -44.83
C ASP A 8 -29.25 0.85 -45.00
N GLY A 9 -29.47 2.15 -44.74
CA GLY A 9 -30.61 2.89 -45.31
C GLY A 9 -32.03 2.42 -44.94
N LYS A 10 -32.19 1.54 -43.94
CA LYS A 10 -33.50 1.13 -43.43
C LYS A 10 -33.93 1.94 -42.20
N LEU A 11 -35.12 2.54 -42.27
CA LEU A 11 -35.80 3.23 -41.18
C LEU A 11 -36.12 2.23 -40.05
N VAL A 12 -35.37 2.29 -38.94
CA VAL A 12 -35.70 1.53 -37.72
C VAL A 12 -36.09 2.51 -36.61
N LYS A 13 -37.33 2.39 -36.14
CA LYS A 13 -37.84 3.09 -34.96
C LYS A 13 -37.11 2.54 -33.73
N ILE A 14 -36.21 3.32 -33.12
CA ILE A 14 -35.52 2.91 -31.89
C ILE A 14 -36.57 2.82 -30.78
N PRO A 15 -36.79 1.65 -30.14
CA PRO A 15 -37.77 1.53 -29.08
C PRO A 15 -37.40 2.43 -27.89
N HIS A 16 -38.37 3.22 -27.42
CA HIS A 16 -38.24 4.11 -26.25
C HIS A 16 -38.05 3.39 -24.90
N LYS A 17 -37.72 2.09 -24.89
CA LYS A 17 -37.63 1.30 -23.66
C LYS A 17 -36.27 0.61 -23.54
N PHE A 18 -35.57 0.93 -22.46
CA PHE A 18 -34.38 0.20 -22.03
C PHE A 18 -34.77 -1.27 -21.76
N SER A 19 -34.16 -2.20 -22.49
CA SER A 19 -34.31 -3.63 -22.24
C SER A 19 -33.13 -4.14 -21.42
N LEU A 20 -33.41 -4.82 -20.30
CA LEU A 20 -32.41 -5.57 -19.55
C LEU A 20 -31.71 -6.65 -20.40
N HIS A 21 -32.28 -6.99 -21.57
CA HIS A 21 -31.81 -8.04 -22.46
C HIS A 21 -31.03 -7.54 -23.68
N ALA A 22 -31.24 -6.29 -24.11
CA ALA A 22 -30.57 -5.70 -25.26
C ALA A 22 -30.34 -4.21 -24.97
N VAL A 23 -29.14 -3.87 -24.50
CA VAL A 23 -28.82 -2.48 -24.16
C VAL A 23 -28.40 -1.76 -25.45
N PRO A 24 -29.04 -0.63 -25.81
CA PRO A 24 -28.64 0.13 -27.00
C PRO A 24 -27.20 0.64 -26.86
N THR A 25 -26.36 0.38 -27.84
CA THR A 25 -24.96 0.86 -27.92
C THR A 25 -24.86 2.04 -28.89
N THR A 26 -25.65 3.09 -28.67
CA THR A 26 -25.67 4.29 -29.52
C THR A 26 -24.86 5.42 -28.90
N LYS A 27 -24.07 6.13 -29.72
CA LYS A 27 -23.19 7.25 -29.32
C LYS A 27 -23.93 8.59 -29.11
N ILE A 28 -25.24 8.63 -29.32
CA ILE A 28 -26.02 9.86 -29.36
C ILE A 28 -26.65 10.15 -27.97
N ILE A 29 -26.06 11.10 -27.23
CA ILE A 29 -26.62 11.64 -25.98
C ILE A 29 -27.43 12.90 -26.30
N ILE A 30 -28.71 12.74 -26.65
CA ILE A 30 -29.63 13.89 -26.73
C ILE A 30 -30.26 14.11 -25.34
N ALA A 31 -30.06 15.26 -24.71
CA ALA A 31 -30.76 15.74 -23.51
C ALA A 31 -30.49 15.01 -22.17
N GLY A 32 -29.30 14.44 -21.95
CA GLY A 32 -28.82 14.04 -20.60
C GLY A 32 -29.64 12.97 -19.84
N GLN A 33 -30.55 12.25 -20.50
CA GLN A 33 -31.36 11.20 -19.85
C GLN A 33 -30.50 10.06 -19.31
N THR A 34 -30.81 9.57 -18.11
CA THR A 34 -30.04 8.52 -17.43
C THR A 34 -29.88 7.28 -18.30
N PHE A 35 -30.90 6.86 -19.04
CA PHE A 35 -30.78 5.73 -19.97
C PHE A 35 -29.75 5.98 -21.08
N LYS A 36 -29.64 7.21 -21.61
CA LYS A 36 -28.68 7.56 -22.68
C LYS A 36 -27.26 7.60 -22.15
N VAL A 37 -27.07 8.10 -20.92
CA VAL A 37 -25.76 8.09 -20.25
C VAL A 37 -25.31 6.64 -20.00
N MET A 38 -26.24 5.76 -19.59
CA MET A 38 -25.97 4.33 -19.47
C MET A 38 -25.64 3.69 -20.82
N SER A 39 -26.35 4.03 -21.90
CA SER A 39 -26.04 3.55 -23.25
C SER A 39 -24.64 3.98 -23.73
N ALA A 40 -24.24 5.24 -23.52
CA ALA A 40 -22.92 5.74 -23.84
C ALA A 40 -21.82 5.05 -23.01
N PHE A 41 -22.09 4.81 -21.72
CA PHE A 41 -21.23 4.00 -20.86
C PHE A 41 -21.03 2.58 -21.43
N PHE A 42 -22.11 1.91 -21.82
CA PHE A 42 -22.03 0.56 -22.37
C PHE A 42 -21.38 0.52 -23.75
N PHE A 43 -21.52 1.55 -24.57
CA PHE A 43 -20.76 1.67 -25.81
C PHE A 43 -19.25 1.76 -25.53
N ASN A 44 -18.84 2.64 -24.62
CA ASN A 44 -17.44 2.78 -24.22
C ASN A 44 -16.87 1.48 -23.63
N HIS A 45 -17.65 0.78 -22.81
CA HIS A 45 -17.19 -0.43 -22.12
C HIS A 45 -17.25 -1.69 -22.99
N ASN A 46 -18.38 -1.92 -23.67
CA ASN A 46 -18.61 -3.17 -24.41
C ASN A 46 -18.09 -3.09 -25.84
N THR A 47 -18.17 -1.93 -26.49
CA THR A 47 -17.75 -1.75 -27.89
C THR A 47 -16.31 -1.28 -27.96
N LEU A 48 -15.94 -0.19 -27.28
CA LEU A 48 -14.57 0.35 -27.30
C LEU A 48 -13.61 -0.36 -26.32
N LYS A 49 -14.10 -1.32 -25.54
CA LYS A 49 -13.31 -2.13 -24.58
C LYS A 49 -12.53 -1.30 -23.55
N LEU A 50 -13.02 -0.12 -23.21
CA LEU A 50 -12.41 0.74 -22.18
C LEU A 50 -12.69 0.21 -20.76
N THR A 51 -11.82 0.55 -19.82
CA THR A 51 -12.00 0.20 -18.40
C THR A 51 -13.29 0.82 -17.85
N LEU A 52 -13.92 0.19 -16.85
CA LEU A 52 -15.18 0.67 -16.27
C LEU A 52 -15.13 2.16 -15.89
N ARG A 53 -14.06 2.56 -15.19
CA ARG A 53 -13.88 3.95 -14.77
C ARG A 53 -13.68 4.88 -15.97
N LYS A 54 -12.89 4.49 -16.97
CA LYS A 54 -12.68 5.31 -18.17
C LYS A 54 -13.96 5.45 -19.01
N SER A 55 -14.74 4.38 -19.12
CA SER A 55 -16.05 4.38 -19.80
C SER A 55 -17.05 5.30 -19.12
N ALA A 56 -17.08 5.29 -17.78
CA ALA A 56 -17.91 6.20 -16.99
C ALA A 56 -17.44 7.65 -17.10
N THR A 57 -16.12 7.91 -17.00
CA THR A 57 -15.57 9.25 -17.19
C THR A 57 -15.88 9.81 -18.56
N ASN A 58 -15.75 9.01 -19.62
CA ASN A 58 -16.07 9.47 -20.98
C ASN A 58 -17.56 9.78 -21.14
N ALA A 59 -18.44 8.93 -20.63
CA ALA A 59 -19.88 9.17 -20.66
C ALA A 59 -20.28 10.43 -19.86
N VAL A 60 -19.70 10.63 -18.67
CA VAL A 60 -19.94 11.83 -17.84
C VAL A 60 -19.43 13.09 -18.54
N LYS A 61 -18.24 13.07 -19.15
CA LYS A 61 -17.70 14.23 -19.89
C LYS A 61 -18.58 14.65 -21.06
N GLU A 62 -19.28 13.71 -21.70
CA GLU A 62 -20.25 14.05 -22.75
C GLU A 62 -21.50 14.72 -22.17
N VAL A 63 -21.92 14.32 -20.96
CA VAL A 63 -23.03 14.97 -20.24
C VAL A 63 -22.62 16.36 -19.75
N GLU A 64 -21.39 16.55 -19.26
CA GLU A 64 -20.88 17.85 -18.80
C GLU A 64 -20.95 18.92 -19.88
N LYS A 65 -20.69 18.57 -21.15
CA LYS A 65 -20.81 19.51 -22.28
C LYS A 65 -22.22 20.13 -22.36
N PHE A 66 -23.24 19.29 -22.24
CA PHE A 66 -24.63 19.71 -22.30
C PHE A 66 -25.05 20.56 -21.10
N TRP A 67 -24.60 20.20 -19.90
CA TRP A 67 -24.93 20.96 -18.69
C TRP A 67 -24.18 22.29 -18.60
N ASN A 68 -22.95 22.36 -19.11
CA ASN A 68 -22.18 23.61 -19.22
C ASN A 68 -22.88 24.61 -20.15
N GLU A 69 -23.50 24.15 -21.25
CA GLU A 69 -24.30 25.00 -22.15
C GLU A 69 -25.53 25.61 -21.45
N SER A 70 -25.99 25.03 -20.34
CA SER A 70 -27.12 25.52 -19.54
C SER A 70 -26.72 26.52 -18.45
N GLY A 71 -25.41 26.78 -18.26
CA GLY A 71 -24.90 27.70 -17.24
C GLY A 71 -25.16 27.25 -15.79
N ILE A 72 -25.38 25.95 -15.56
CA ILE A 72 -25.65 25.38 -14.23
C ILE A 72 -24.33 24.93 -13.59
N PRO A 73 -24.02 25.32 -12.34
CA PRO A 73 -22.86 24.82 -11.62
C PRO A 73 -22.87 23.29 -11.53
N LEU A 74 -21.76 22.67 -11.92
CA LEU A 74 -21.63 21.21 -11.95
C LEU A 74 -21.00 20.68 -10.67
N ASP A 75 -21.45 19.50 -10.24
CA ASP A 75 -20.78 18.72 -9.21
C ASP A 75 -19.44 18.17 -9.75
N SER A 76 -18.56 17.73 -8.85
CA SER A 76 -17.27 17.14 -9.23
C SER A 76 -17.46 15.96 -10.19
N VAL A 77 -16.62 15.90 -11.24
CA VAL A 77 -16.55 14.79 -12.21
C VAL A 77 -16.50 13.43 -11.47
N TYR A 78 -15.78 13.38 -10.35
CA TYR A 78 -15.65 12.20 -9.50
C TYR A 78 -17.00 11.70 -8.95
N ARG A 79 -17.84 12.59 -8.40
CA ARG A 79 -19.16 12.22 -7.87
C ARG A 79 -20.11 11.76 -8.98
N SER A 80 -20.10 12.46 -10.12
CA SER A 80 -20.87 12.09 -11.31
C SER A 80 -20.47 10.71 -11.86
N VAL A 81 -19.16 10.41 -11.92
CA VAL A 81 -18.65 9.08 -12.30
C VAL A 81 -19.06 8.02 -11.29
N THR A 82 -18.99 8.32 -10.00
CA THR A 82 -19.41 7.41 -8.93
C THR A 82 -20.90 7.08 -9.02
N LYS A 83 -21.75 8.07 -9.30
CA LYS A 83 -23.19 7.90 -9.52
C LYS A 83 -23.48 6.98 -10.71
N LEU A 84 -22.75 7.13 -11.81
CA LEU A 84 -22.89 6.29 -13.00
C LEU A 84 -22.43 4.85 -12.75
N LEU A 85 -21.34 4.66 -12.00
CA LEU A 85 -20.86 3.32 -11.63
C LEU A 85 -21.83 2.58 -10.69
N LYS A 86 -22.52 3.30 -9.78
CA LYS A 86 -23.59 2.72 -8.95
C LYS A 86 -24.76 2.21 -9.79
N LEU A 87 -25.23 3.01 -10.76
CA LEU A 87 -26.28 2.60 -11.72
C LEU A 87 -25.90 1.34 -12.51
N HIS A 88 -24.63 1.21 -12.88
CA HIS A 88 -24.13 0.02 -13.57
C HIS A 88 -24.10 -1.22 -12.66
N GLU A 89 -23.71 -1.10 -11.39
CA GLU A 89 -23.72 -2.22 -10.46
C GLU A 89 -25.15 -2.67 -10.12
N GLU A 90 -26.09 -1.73 -10.00
CA GLU A 90 -27.52 -2.05 -9.87
C GLU A 90 -28.04 -2.85 -11.06
N TRP A 91 -27.74 -2.42 -12.29
CA TRP A 91 -28.07 -3.17 -13.51
C TRP A 91 -27.48 -4.58 -13.52
N LYS A 92 -26.21 -4.71 -13.15
CA LYS A 92 -25.51 -6.00 -13.10
C LYS A 92 -26.16 -6.96 -12.10
N ASN A 93 -26.62 -6.44 -10.97
CA ASN A 93 -27.32 -7.23 -9.96
C ASN A 93 -28.75 -7.63 -10.39
N LEU A 94 -29.46 -6.77 -11.13
CA LEU A 94 -30.72 -7.14 -11.76
C LEU A 94 -30.53 -8.23 -12.82
N LYS A 95 -29.50 -8.10 -13.66
CA LYS A 95 -29.15 -9.09 -14.69
C LYS A 95 -28.82 -10.46 -14.12
N LYS A 96 -28.13 -10.53 -12.97
CA LYS A 96 -27.83 -11.80 -12.28
C LYS A 96 -29.09 -12.53 -11.82
N ASN A 97 -30.15 -11.81 -11.46
CA ASN A 97 -31.39 -12.36 -10.90
C ASN A 97 -32.49 -12.60 -11.96
N ARG A 98 -32.17 -12.46 -13.26
CA ARG A 98 -33.12 -12.53 -14.39
C ARG A 98 -33.99 -13.79 -14.50
N LEU A 99 -33.57 -14.90 -13.87
CA LEU A 99 -34.29 -16.17 -13.92
C LEU A 99 -35.45 -16.22 -12.90
N ARG A 100 -35.52 -15.25 -11.97
CA ARG A 100 -36.56 -15.15 -10.93
C ARG A 100 -37.75 -14.30 -11.39
N LYS A 101 -38.25 -14.53 -12.62
CA LYS A 101 -39.29 -13.69 -13.26
C LYS A 101 -40.61 -13.59 -12.48
N ASN A 102 -40.94 -14.61 -11.68
CA ASN A 102 -42.17 -14.68 -10.91
C ASN A 102 -42.03 -14.14 -9.47
N ASN A 103 -40.88 -13.56 -9.10
CA ASN A 103 -40.67 -13.01 -7.76
C ASN A 103 -41.15 -11.55 -7.68
N PRO A 104 -42.16 -11.21 -6.87
CA PRO A 104 -42.70 -9.85 -6.78
C PRO A 104 -41.66 -8.80 -6.35
N LYS A 105 -40.70 -9.18 -5.48
CA LYS A 105 -39.61 -8.28 -5.06
C LYS A 105 -38.64 -7.99 -6.19
N GLN A 106 -38.40 -8.95 -7.09
CA GLN A 106 -37.55 -8.75 -8.26
C GLN A 106 -38.24 -7.84 -9.29
N GLN A 107 -39.53 -8.07 -9.55
CA GLN A 107 -40.33 -7.21 -10.44
C GLN A 107 -40.39 -5.76 -9.95
N ALA A 108 -40.57 -5.56 -8.64
CA ALA A 108 -40.55 -4.21 -8.04
C ALA A 108 -39.17 -3.52 -8.20
N ARG A 109 -38.07 -4.26 -8.06
CA ARG A 109 -36.70 -3.74 -8.27
C ARG A 109 -36.42 -3.41 -9.73
N GLU A 110 -36.86 -4.24 -10.66
CA GLU A 110 -36.75 -3.98 -12.10
C GLU A 110 -37.57 -2.76 -12.51
N LYS A 111 -38.81 -2.65 -12.02
CA LYS A 111 -39.66 -1.46 -12.24
C LYS A 111 -39.01 -0.19 -11.69
N LYS A 112 -38.51 -0.22 -10.45
CA LYS A 112 -37.80 0.93 -9.84
C LYS A 112 -36.58 1.37 -10.64
N TYR A 113 -35.82 0.41 -11.15
CA TYR A 113 -34.63 0.70 -11.96
C TYR A 113 -35.01 1.31 -13.31
N ILE A 114 -36.04 0.79 -13.98
CA ILE A 114 -36.56 1.36 -15.23
C ILE A 114 -37.06 2.80 -14.99
N ASP A 115 -37.81 3.03 -13.91
CA ASP A 115 -38.31 4.36 -13.55
C ASP A 115 -37.17 5.37 -13.28
N GLN A 116 -36.01 4.91 -12.80
CA GLN A 116 -34.80 5.71 -12.58
C GLN A 116 -34.03 6.00 -13.87
N LEU A 117 -34.19 5.18 -14.92
CA LEU A 117 -33.56 5.43 -16.21
C LEU A 117 -34.29 6.51 -17.03
N ASP A 118 -35.58 6.72 -16.75
CA ASP A 118 -36.43 7.71 -17.45
C ASP A 118 -36.23 9.16 -16.99
N ILE A 119 -35.58 9.37 -15.83
CA ILE A 119 -35.22 10.69 -15.31
C ILE A 119 -33.87 11.20 -15.85
N ILE A 120 -33.62 12.50 -15.73
CA ILE A 120 -32.35 13.12 -16.13
C ILE A 120 -31.19 12.64 -15.25
N PHE A 121 -30.01 12.46 -15.84
CA PHE A 121 -28.79 12.18 -15.09
C PHE A 121 -28.28 13.49 -14.48
N ASP A 122 -28.77 13.79 -13.28
CA ASP A 122 -28.47 15.05 -12.59
C ASP A 122 -26.99 15.11 -12.16
N ILE A 123 -26.27 16.12 -12.65
CA ILE A 123 -24.87 16.43 -12.29
C ILE A 123 -24.72 17.86 -11.75
N ALA A 124 -25.81 18.51 -11.34
CA ALA A 124 -25.75 19.82 -10.70
C ALA A 124 -25.04 19.74 -9.34
N ALA A 125 -24.31 20.80 -8.99
CA ALA A 125 -23.74 20.95 -7.66
C ALA A 125 -24.84 20.95 -6.57
N PRO A 126 -24.59 20.40 -5.37
CA PRO A 126 -25.58 20.32 -4.30
C PRO A 126 -26.19 21.67 -3.89
N ASP A 127 -25.40 22.73 -4.01
CA ASP A 127 -25.70 24.12 -3.69
C ASP A 127 -26.06 24.96 -4.91
N ALA A 128 -26.17 24.37 -6.11
CA ALA A 128 -26.44 25.08 -7.35
C ALA A 128 -27.70 25.97 -7.26
N ALA A 129 -28.70 25.58 -6.48
CA ALA A 129 -29.92 26.37 -6.28
C ALA A 129 -29.67 27.77 -5.68
N ASN A 130 -28.56 27.96 -4.95
CA ASN A 130 -28.24 29.22 -4.27
C ASN A 130 -27.64 30.27 -5.21
N SER A 131 -27.15 29.85 -6.38
CA SER A 131 -26.41 30.69 -7.32
C SER A 131 -27.06 30.81 -8.71
N LEU A 132 -28.28 30.26 -8.88
CA LEU A 132 -29.00 30.25 -10.15
C LEU A 132 -29.98 31.42 -10.24
N THR A 133 -30.11 32.00 -11.43
CA THR A 133 -31.22 32.92 -11.74
C THR A 133 -32.56 32.18 -11.68
N LYS A 134 -33.66 32.90 -11.44
CA LYS A 134 -35.02 32.31 -11.40
C LYS A 134 -35.32 31.47 -12.65
N THR A 135 -34.93 31.95 -13.83
CA THR A 135 -35.09 31.24 -15.11
C THR A 135 -34.27 29.94 -15.17
N GLN A 136 -33.05 29.93 -14.65
CA GLN A 136 -32.22 28.72 -14.60
C GLN A 136 -32.71 27.72 -13.53
N LEU A 137 -33.26 28.21 -12.42
CA LEU A 137 -33.86 27.38 -11.39
C LEU A 137 -35.16 26.73 -11.89
N ASP A 138 -35.98 27.47 -12.61
CA ASP A 138 -37.20 26.97 -13.28
C ASP A 138 -36.85 25.95 -14.37
N PHE A 139 -35.77 26.19 -15.13
CA PHE A 139 -35.23 25.22 -16.09
C PHE A 139 -34.72 23.95 -15.41
N LEU A 140 -33.89 24.05 -14.36
CA LEU A 140 -33.39 22.89 -13.63
C LEU A 140 -34.54 22.08 -13.00
N THR A 141 -35.54 22.76 -12.47
CA THR A 141 -36.74 22.15 -11.88
C THR A 141 -37.60 21.48 -12.96
N SER A 142 -37.75 22.10 -14.14
CA SER A 142 -38.47 21.52 -15.27
C SER A 142 -37.76 20.29 -15.84
N GLN A 143 -36.42 20.30 -15.91
CA GLN A 143 -35.60 19.16 -16.35
C GLN A 143 -35.62 17.99 -15.34
N ARG A 144 -35.80 18.28 -14.04
CA ARG A 144 -35.98 17.27 -12.98
C ARG A 144 -37.40 16.66 -12.98
N SER A 145 -38.38 17.32 -13.60
CA SER A 145 -39.77 16.84 -13.67
C SER A 145 -39.96 15.73 -14.73
N ARG A 146 -40.91 14.81 -14.48
CA ARG A 146 -41.27 13.74 -15.45
C ARG A 146 -41.95 14.28 -16.72
N SER A 147 -42.60 15.45 -16.64
CA SER A 147 -43.42 16.05 -17.71
C SER A 147 -42.71 17.10 -18.58
N ARG A 148 -41.39 17.29 -18.39
CA ARG A 148 -40.46 18.12 -19.20
C ARG A 148 -41.12 19.17 -20.11
N ARG A 149 -41.24 20.40 -19.64
CA ARG A 149 -41.66 21.56 -20.45
C ARG A 149 -40.43 22.30 -20.98
N GLY A 150 -40.36 22.50 -22.30
CA GLY A 150 -39.43 23.42 -22.99
C GLY A 150 -38.11 22.84 -23.50
N PHE A 151 -37.64 23.36 -24.65
CA PHE A 151 -36.31 23.14 -25.24
C PHE A 151 -35.66 24.52 -25.45
N ILE A 152 -34.37 24.68 -25.16
CA ILE A 152 -33.64 25.93 -25.48
C ILE A 152 -33.21 25.85 -26.95
N SER A 153 -33.74 26.74 -27.78
CA SER A 153 -33.11 27.15 -29.04
C SER A 153 -32.48 28.51 -28.79
N MET A 154 -31.17 28.63 -28.96
CA MET A 154 -30.50 29.92 -29.02
C MET A 154 -29.75 29.98 -30.35
N ASP A 155 -30.48 30.44 -31.37
CA ASP A 155 -29.86 31.16 -32.46
C ASP A 155 -29.36 32.50 -31.91
N LYS A 156 -28.24 32.96 -32.46
CA LYS A 156 -27.62 34.24 -32.09
C LYS A 156 -28.56 35.40 -32.41
N GLY A 157 -28.83 36.23 -31.42
CA GLY A 157 -29.17 37.64 -31.64
C GLY A 157 -30.58 38.03 -31.23
N ASP A 158 -30.58 39.09 -30.43
CA ASP A 158 -31.61 40.11 -30.24
C ASP A 158 -32.83 39.84 -29.35
N SER A 159 -33.10 40.87 -28.56
CA SER A 159 -34.16 41.03 -27.59
C SER A 159 -35.55 41.08 -28.22
N SER A 160 -36.50 40.30 -27.71
CA SER A 160 -37.93 40.67 -27.65
C SER A 160 -38.77 39.63 -26.88
N GLU A 161 -39.90 40.12 -26.39
CA GLU A 161 -40.85 39.61 -25.40
C GLU A 161 -41.79 38.49 -25.89
N LEU A 162 -42.43 37.77 -24.94
CA LEU A 162 -43.65 36.91 -25.04
C LEU A 162 -43.45 35.49 -25.61
N GLU A 163 -44.12 34.40 -25.20
CA GLU A 163 -45.49 34.21 -24.70
C GLU A 163 -45.62 32.79 -24.04
N ILE A 164 -46.33 32.64 -22.92
CA ILE A 164 -46.60 31.34 -22.28
C ILE A 164 -47.81 30.69 -22.95
N ARG A 165 -47.63 29.52 -23.59
CA ARG A 165 -48.73 28.66 -24.03
C ARG A 165 -48.90 27.47 -23.09
N GLU A 166 -50.02 27.46 -22.37
CA GLU A 166 -50.52 26.29 -21.65
C GLU A 166 -51.04 25.24 -22.64
N ILE A 167 -50.71 23.97 -22.40
CA ILE A 167 -51.38 22.83 -23.07
C ILE A 167 -52.12 22.06 -21.96
N PRO A 168 -53.42 21.72 -22.14
CA PRO A 168 -54.30 21.35 -21.02
C PRO A 168 -54.04 19.94 -20.49
N ASP A 169 -54.29 19.78 -19.18
CA ASP A 169 -54.41 18.51 -18.47
C ASP A 169 -55.57 17.67 -19.04
N ALA A 170 -55.34 16.36 -19.22
CA ALA A 170 -56.40 15.38 -19.43
C ALA A 170 -56.31 14.32 -18.32
N SER A 171 -57.25 14.40 -17.39
CA SER A 171 -57.49 13.43 -16.30
C SER A 171 -58.36 12.24 -16.78
N PRO A 172 -58.49 11.16 -15.98
CA PRO A 172 -58.88 9.82 -16.43
C PRO A 172 -60.36 9.46 -16.15
N ALA A 173 -61.05 8.80 -17.09
CA ALA A 173 -62.20 7.92 -16.81
C ALA A 173 -62.72 7.15 -18.06
N ASP A 174 -63.09 5.88 -17.83
CA ASP A 174 -64.05 4.99 -18.53
C ASP A 174 -63.84 4.68 -20.03
N VAL A 175 -64.08 3.46 -20.56
CA VAL A 175 -65.37 2.74 -20.65
C VAL A 175 -65.17 1.21 -20.81
N ASN A 176 -66.12 0.45 -20.24
CA ASN A 176 -66.38 -0.98 -20.39
C ASN A 176 -66.70 -1.47 -21.84
N ALA A 177 -66.44 -2.78 -22.07
CA ALA A 177 -66.91 -3.80 -23.06
C ALA A 177 -68.15 -3.51 -23.98
N PRO A 178 -68.39 -4.21 -25.15
CA PRO A 178 -68.38 -5.69 -25.33
C PRO A 178 -68.02 -6.30 -26.72
N CYS A 179 -68.17 -7.65 -26.80
CA CYS A 179 -67.90 -8.70 -27.81
C CYS A 179 -68.27 -8.49 -29.31
N ILE A 180 -67.72 -9.34 -30.21
CA ILE A 180 -68.46 -10.29 -31.11
C ILE A 180 -67.49 -11.19 -31.95
N LEU A 181 -67.99 -12.40 -32.28
CA LEU A 181 -67.48 -13.58 -33.00
C LEU A 181 -66.99 -13.37 -34.45
N ASP A 182 -66.10 -14.23 -34.97
CA ASP A 182 -66.46 -15.40 -35.83
C ASP A 182 -65.26 -16.25 -36.31
N SER A 183 -65.49 -17.56 -36.51
CA SER A 183 -64.58 -18.56 -37.10
C SER A 183 -64.80 -18.68 -38.62
N PRO A 184 -63.95 -19.38 -39.42
CA PRO A 184 -64.09 -20.84 -39.61
C PRO A 184 -62.80 -21.65 -39.93
N GLN A 185 -62.84 -22.96 -39.65
CA GLN A 185 -61.95 -24.01 -40.23
C GLN A 185 -62.45 -24.49 -41.61
N PRO A 186 -61.68 -25.29 -42.38
CA PRO A 186 -61.94 -26.75 -42.44
C PRO A 186 -60.66 -27.64 -42.57
N GLN A 187 -60.60 -28.79 -41.85
CA GLN A 187 -60.70 -30.21 -42.33
C GLN A 187 -59.43 -30.81 -43.00
N SER A 188 -59.08 -32.10 -42.95
CA SER A 188 -59.49 -33.32 -42.21
C SER A 188 -58.65 -34.52 -42.69
N SER A 189 -58.43 -35.54 -41.85
CA SER A 189 -58.51 -37.00 -42.13
C SER A 189 -57.89 -37.74 -40.93
N GLY A 190 -58.48 -38.72 -40.24
CA GLY A 190 -59.73 -39.46 -40.40
C GLY A 190 -59.47 -40.96 -40.60
N SER A 191 -59.73 -41.79 -39.58
CA SER A 191 -60.20 -43.21 -39.63
C SER A 191 -60.22 -43.81 -38.20
N CYS A 192 -61.37 -43.97 -37.51
CA CYS A 192 -62.34 -45.11 -37.50
C CYS A 192 -61.82 -46.32 -36.67
N GLN A 193 -62.54 -47.01 -35.76
CA GLN A 193 -63.99 -47.24 -35.54
C GLN A 193 -64.23 -47.96 -34.17
N THR A 194 -65.35 -47.64 -33.48
CA THR A 194 -66.42 -48.47 -32.81
C THR A 194 -66.10 -49.83 -32.10
N GLU A 195 -66.79 -50.35 -31.06
CA GLU A 195 -68.20 -50.23 -30.55
C GLU A 195 -68.42 -50.95 -29.17
N THR A 196 -69.26 -50.35 -28.30
CA THR A 196 -70.34 -50.87 -27.38
C THR A 196 -70.26 -51.90 -26.21
N LEU A 197 -71.01 -51.50 -25.14
CA LEU A 197 -71.99 -52.20 -24.24
C LEU A 197 -71.62 -52.77 -22.83
N GLN A 198 -72.21 -52.12 -21.81
CA GLN A 198 -72.94 -52.57 -20.58
C GLN A 198 -72.34 -53.68 -19.68
N SER A 199 -71.95 -53.41 -18.43
CA SER A 199 -72.71 -53.25 -17.16
C SER A 199 -72.94 -54.57 -16.36
N SER A 200 -72.39 -54.62 -15.15
CA SER A 200 -72.95 -55.31 -13.96
C SER A 200 -72.06 -55.06 -12.74
N THR A 201 -72.72 -54.86 -11.61
CA THR A 201 -72.22 -54.36 -10.33
C THR A 201 -71.78 -55.46 -9.36
N SER A 202 -70.88 -55.04 -8.45
CA SER A 202 -70.68 -55.47 -7.06
C SER A 202 -70.13 -56.87 -6.76
N SER A 203 -68.88 -56.92 -6.29
CA SER A 203 -68.56 -57.55 -5.00
C SER A 203 -67.20 -57.07 -4.46
N GLY A 204 -67.16 -56.77 -3.16
CA GLY A 204 -65.96 -56.91 -2.33
C GLY A 204 -65.01 -55.70 -2.24
N LEU A 205 -65.29 -54.79 -1.30
CA LEU A 205 -64.28 -53.91 -0.72
C LEU A 205 -63.09 -54.74 -0.18
N LYS A 206 -61.89 -54.53 -0.74
CA LYS A 206 -60.66 -54.40 0.05
C LYS A 206 -59.94 -53.14 -0.42
N ARG A 207 -59.79 -52.22 0.52
CA ARG A 207 -59.23 -50.88 0.36
C ARG A 207 -57.71 -51.01 0.12
N THR A 208 -57.28 -51.06 -1.14
CA THR A 208 -55.87 -50.86 -1.50
C THR A 208 -55.64 -49.36 -1.63
N VAL A 209 -54.92 -48.81 -0.67
CA VAL A 209 -54.49 -47.42 -0.62
C VAL A 209 -53.68 -47.13 -1.89
N SER A 210 -54.22 -46.28 -2.75
CA SER A 210 -53.43 -45.49 -3.69
C SER A 210 -52.38 -44.72 -2.91
N ASN A 211 -51.17 -44.57 -3.43
CA ASN A 211 -50.55 -43.25 -3.52
C ASN A 211 -49.35 -43.34 -4.46
N PHE A 212 -49.51 -42.72 -5.64
CA PHE A 212 -48.41 -42.11 -6.35
C PHE A 212 -47.55 -41.36 -5.33
N SER A 213 -46.32 -41.84 -5.13
CA SER A 213 -45.36 -41.12 -4.31
C SER A 213 -44.76 -40.04 -5.19
N ASP A 214 -45.23 -38.81 -5.00
CA ASP A 214 -44.50 -37.61 -5.43
C ASP A 214 -43.10 -37.67 -4.80
N GLU A 215 -42.07 -37.99 -5.60
CA GLU A 215 -40.69 -37.80 -5.18
C GLU A 215 -40.43 -36.29 -5.04
N ILE A 216 -40.51 -35.82 -3.81
CA ILE A 216 -40.05 -34.49 -3.39
C ILE A 216 -38.59 -34.35 -3.85
N PRO A 217 -38.20 -33.28 -4.59
CA PRO A 217 -36.82 -33.05 -4.97
C PRO A 217 -35.95 -33.04 -3.71
N GLN A 218 -35.01 -33.99 -3.60
CA GLN A 218 -34.08 -34.00 -2.49
C GLN A 218 -33.34 -32.65 -2.41
N PRO A 219 -33.18 -32.06 -1.22
CA PRO A 219 -32.45 -30.80 -1.07
C PRO A 219 -31.03 -31.01 -1.58
N VAL A 220 -30.58 -30.17 -2.53
CA VAL A 220 -29.21 -30.18 -3.04
C VAL A 220 -28.27 -30.06 -1.84
N LYS A 221 -27.57 -31.15 -1.49
CA LYS A 221 -26.61 -31.19 -0.39
C LYS A 221 -25.57 -30.09 -0.63
N GLN A 222 -25.57 -29.05 0.21
CA GLN A 222 -24.61 -27.95 0.06
C GLN A 222 -23.21 -28.50 0.31
N LYS A 223 -22.34 -28.42 -0.70
CA LYS A 223 -20.95 -28.82 -0.55
C LYS A 223 -20.26 -27.99 0.53
N ILE A 224 -19.48 -28.65 1.37
CA ILE A 224 -18.69 -28.04 2.44
C ILE A 224 -17.67 -27.09 1.79
N ASN A 225 -17.65 -25.84 2.26
CA ASN A 225 -16.66 -24.87 1.85
C ASN A 225 -15.51 -24.84 2.85
N ILE A 226 -14.42 -25.52 2.52
CA ILE A 226 -13.20 -25.59 3.34
C ILE A 226 -12.32 -24.34 3.24
N MET A 227 -12.61 -23.43 2.31
CA MET A 227 -11.79 -22.25 2.07
C MET A 227 -12.16 -21.14 3.07
N THR A 228 -11.47 -21.13 4.21
CA THR A 228 -11.55 -20.11 5.25
C THR A 228 -10.49 -19.01 5.05
N PRO A 229 -10.59 -17.85 5.74
CA PRO A 229 -9.54 -16.82 5.71
C PRO A 229 -8.13 -17.38 5.99
N MET A 230 -8.03 -18.26 6.99
CA MET A 230 -6.78 -18.91 7.38
C MET A 230 -6.21 -19.78 6.25
N VAL A 231 -7.03 -20.66 5.68
CA VAL A 231 -6.60 -21.56 4.59
C VAL A 231 -6.17 -20.74 3.36
N ALA A 232 -6.95 -19.73 2.99
CA ALA A 232 -6.61 -18.86 1.86
C ALA A 232 -5.27 -18.14 2.07
N ALA A 233 -5.06 -17.58 3.26
CA ALA A 233 -3.83 -16.87 3.62
C ALA A 233 -2.60 -17.79 3.68
N ALA A 234 -2.75 -19.02 4.19
CA ALA A 234 -1.69 -20.03 4.18
C ALA A 234 -1.31 -20.46 2.75
N LEU A 235 -2.30 -20.70 1.90
CA LEU A 235 -2.08 -21.01 0.47
C LEU A 235 -1.44 -19.85 -0.29
N ASP A 236 -1.83 -18.61 0.03
CA ASP A 236 -1.24 -17.40 -0.53
C ASP A 236 0.23 -17.29 -0.12
N ARG A 237 0.54 -17.39 1.18
CA ARG A 237 1.91 -17.33 1.71
C ARG A 237 2.83 -18.40 1.14
N THR A 238 2.31 -19.61 0.95
CA THR A 238 3.06 -20.75 0.39
C THR A 238 3.12 -20.71 -1.14
N LYS A 239 2.61 -19.65 -1.78
CA LYS A 239 2.60 -19.47 -3.25
C LYS A 239 1.83 -20.58 -3.98
N THR A 240 0.90 -21.22 -3.29
CA THR A 240 0.15 -22.36 -3.82
C THR A 240 -0.93 -21.87 -4.79
N SER A 241 -0.87 -22.32 -6.05
CA SER A 241 -1.89 -22.00 -7.07
C SER A 241 -3.25 -22.60 -6.72
N SER A 242 -4.36 -22.08 -7.25
CA SER A 242 -5.69 -22.69 -7.01
C SER A 242 -5.79 -24.14 -7.51
N ARG A 243 -5.06 -24.47 -8.58
CA ARG A 243 -4.98 -25.84 -9.10
C ARG A 243 -4.22 -26.75 -8.15
N SER A 244 -3.06 -26.31 -7.67
CA SER A 244 -2.26 -27.05 -6.68
C SER A 244 -3.03 -27.22 -5.37
N ALA A 245 -3.72 -26.17 -4.91
CA ALA A 245 -4.56 -26.21 -3.72
C ALA A 245 -5.68 -27.25 -3.82
N SER A 246 -6.30 -27.40 -5.00
CA SER A 246 -7.31 -28.43 -5.24
C SER A 246 -6.78 -29.84 -4.94
N TYR A 247 -5.60 -30.18 -5.46
CA TYR A 247 -4.96 -31.48 -5.18
C TYR A 247 -4.60 -31.67 -3.72
N ILE A 248 -3.96 -30.67 -3.10
CA ILE A 248 -3.52 -30.72 -1.69
C ILE A 248 -4.72 -30.90 -0.77
N LEU A 249 -5.73 -30.04 -0.91
CA LEU A 249 -6.90 -30.05 -0.05
C LEU A 249 -7.75 -31.32 -0.26
N SER A 250 -7.79 -31.85 -1.48
CA SER A 250 -8.45 -33.13 -1.78
C SER A 250 -7.75 -34.29 -1.05
N ALA A 251 -6.42 -34.37 -1.12
CA ALA A 251 -5.65 -35.43 -0.45
C ALA A 251 -5.80 -35.37 1.07
N VAL A 252 -5.77 -34.16 1.65
CA VAL A 252 -5.99 -33.94 3.08
C VAL A 252 -7.41 -34.34 3.49
N ALA A 253 -8.42 -33.96 2.71
CA ALA A 253 -9.81 -34.33 2.99
C ALA A 253 -10.02 -35.84 3.03
N VAL A 254 -9.51 -36.57 2.03
CA VAL A 254 -9.57 -38.05 2.00
C VAL A 254 -8.87 -38.65 3.21
N SER A 255 -7.68 -38.15 3.55
CA SER A 255 -6.89 -38.65 4.69
C SER A 255 -7.59 -38.42 6.04
N LEU A 256 -8.43 -37.39 6.14
CA LEU A 256 -9.24 -37.09 7.32
C LEU A 256 -10.62 -37.79 7.30
N GLY A 257 -10.88 -38.64 6.31
CA GLY A 257 -12.13 -39.42 6.21
C GLY A 257 -13.31 -38.70 5.55
N PHE A 258 -13.08 -37.56 4.89
CA PHE A 258 -14.13 -36.86 4.15
C PHE A 258 -14.21 -37.34 2.69
N ASP A 259 -15.43 -37.45 2.15
CA ASP A 259 -15.65 -37.66 0.72
C ASP A 259 -15.36 -36.35 -0.06
N PRO A 260 -14.41 -36.34 -1.01
CA PRO A 260 -14.14 -35.18 -1.87
C PRO A 260 -15.37 -34.64 -2.61
N ASN A 261 -16.38 -35.48 -2.89
CA ASN A 261 -17.59 -35.06 -3.58
C ASN A 261 -18.47 -34.12 -2.73
N ASP A 262 -18.41 -34.27 -1.41
CA ASP A 262 -19.11 -33.43 -0.44
C ASP A 262 -18.40 -32.08 -0.21
N ILE A 263 -17.21 -31.86 -0.79
CA ILE A 263 -16.41 -30.64 -0.59
C ILE A 263 -16.28 -29.84 -1.89
N ASN A 264 -16.29 -28.51 -1.78
CA ASN A 264 -16.05 -27.63 -2.92
C ASN A 264 -14.55 -27.50 -3.26
N LEU A 265 -14.00 -28.51 -3.94
CA LEU A 265 -12.57 -28.61 -4.26
C LEU A 265 -12.19 -28.12 -5.67
N SER A 266 -13.14 -27.68 -6.50
CA SER A 266 -12.80 -27.24 -7.86
C SER A 266 -11.86 -26.04 -7.85
N SER A 267 -10.82 -26.05 -8.70
CA SER A 267 -9.86 -24.95 -8.82
C SER A 267 -10.53 -23.59 -9.04
N SER A 268 -11.60 -23.55 -9.85
CA SER A 268 -12.39 -22.34 -10.10
C SER A 268 -13.15 -21.85 -8.88
N ALA A 269 -13.72 -22.74 -8.05
CA ALA A 269 -14.38 -22.34 -6.82
C ALA A 269 -13.38 -21.84 -5.77
N ILE A 270 -12.26 -22.56 -5.61
CA ILE A 270 -11.14 -22.13 -4.75
C ILE A 270 -10.65 -20.75 -5.16
N HIS A 271 -10.44 -20.52 -6.47
CA HIS A 271 -10.00 -19.23 -6.98
C HIS A 271 -10.98 -18.09 -6.67
N LYS A 272 -12.27 -18.30 -6.95
CA LYS A 272 -13.31 -17.30 -6.65
C LYS A 272 -13.41 -16.99 -5.16
N ARG A 273 -13.33 -18.02 -4.30
CA ARG A 273 -13.41 -17.82 -2.85
C ARG A 273 -12.16 -17.14 -2.30
N ARG A 274 -10.97 -17.46 -2.79
CA ARG A 274 -9.72 -16.76 -2.43
C ARG A 274 -9.79 -15.27 -2.79
N ILE A 275 -10.32 -14.91 -3.95
CA ILE A 275 -10.50 -13.50 -4.35
C ILE A 275 -11.36 -12.74 -3.34
N GLN A 276 -12.49 -13.33 -2.92
CA GLN A 276 -13.38 -12.72 -1.93
C GLN A 276 -12.70 -12.61 -0.56
N LEU A 277 -12.08 -13.69 -0.10
CA LEU A 277 -11.41 -13.72 1.20
C LEU A 277 -10.27 -12.72 1.31
N ARG A 278 -9.48 -12.55 0.23
CA ARG A 278 -8.40 -11.56 0.21
C ARG A 278 -8.95 -10.15 0.43
N GLU A 279 -10.04 -9.81 -0.25
CA GLU A 279 -10.70 -8.51 -0.09
C GLU A 279 -11.32 -8.36 1.31
N GLU A 280 -11.98 -9.39 1.84
CA GLU A 280 -12.54 -9.43 3.20
C GLU A 280 -11.45 -9.19 4.26
N ILE A 281 -10.34 -9.93 4.19
CA ILE A 281 -9.19 -9.78 5.11
C ILE A 281 -8.56 -8.38 4.98
N ALA A 282 -8.32 -7.92 3.74
CA ALA A 282 -7.77 -6.60 3.48
C ALA A 282 -8.62 -5.47 4.09
N LYS A 283 -9.95 -5.57 3.96
CA LYS A 283 -10.88 -4.62 4.58
C LYS A 283 -10.80 -4.67 6.10
N GLN A 284 -10.77 -5.86 6.68
CA GLN A 284 -10.64 -6.03 8.13
C GLN A 284 -9.34 -5.37 8.66
N LEU A 285 -8.20 -5.62 8.02
CA LEU A 285 -6.92 -5.01 8.40
C LEU A 285 -6.95 -3.48 8.32
N LYS A 286 -7.69 -2.91 7.35
CA LYS A 286 -7.89 -1.46 7.25
C LYS A 286 -8.76 -0.90 8.37
N GLU A 287 -9.71 -1.66 8.90
CA GLU A 287 -10.51 -1.22 10.05
C GLU A 287 -9.71 -1.32 11.35
N GLU A 288 -8.95 -2.41 11.54
CA GLU A 288 -8.13 -2.63 12.73
C GLU A 288 -7.10 -1.52 12.95
N ILE A 289 -6.52 -0.96 11.88
CA ILE A 289 -5.51 0.09 12.02
C ILE A 289 -6.06 1.47 12.37
N ARG A 290 -7.34 1.73 12.13
CA ARG A 290 -7.94 3.04 12.40
C ARG A 290 -7.99 3.40 13.88
N VAL A 291 -7.83 2.42 14.76
CA VAL A 291 -7.77 2.65 16.21
C VAL A 291 -6.38 3.11 16.67
N ALA A 292 -5.37 2.98 15.82
CA ALA A 292 -4.00 3.38 16.13
C ALA A 292 -3.82 4.89 15.92
N SER A 293 -3.17 5.54 16.88
CA SER A 293 -2.74 6.94 16.82
C SER A 293 -1.21 7.03 16.75
N ASN A 294 -0.70 8.25 16.55
CA ASN A 294 0.73 8.53 16.53
C ASN A 294 1.49 7.70 15.48
N LEU A 295 0.89 7.58 14.29
CA LEU A 295 1.41 6.77 13.20
C LEU A 295 2.57 7.47 12.49
N VAL A 296 3.51 6.65 12.05
CA VAL A 296 4.59 7.01 11.13
C VAL A 296 4.25 6.38 9.79
N VAL A 297 4.23 7.15 8.71
CA VAL A 297 4.14 6.61 7.35
C VAL A 297 5.53 6.36 6.78
N HIS A 298 5.73 5.21 6.16
CA HIS A 298 6.98 4.74 5.59
C HIS A 298 6.79 4.45 4.12
N TRP A 299 7.77 4.79 3.29
CA TRP A 299 7.75 4.39 1.89
C TRP A 299 9.13 4.07 1.34
N ASP A 300 9.15 3.13 0.41
CA ASP A 300 10.33 2.77 -0.37
C ASP A 300 9.92 2.26 -1.75
N GLY A 301 10.76 2.51 -2.75
CA GLY A 301 10.45 2.31 -4.16
C GLY A 301 11.45 1.41 -4.87
N LYS A 302 10.96 0.58 -5.79
CA LYS A 302 11.81 -0.22 -6.68
C LYS A 302 11.22 -0.36 -8.07
N LEU A 303 12.09 -0.25 -9.07
CA LEU A 303 11.76 -0.55 -10.46
C LEU A 303 11.65 -2.07 -10.64
N LEU A 304 10.46 -2.56 -10.98
CA LEU A 304 10.17 -3.98 -11.19
C LEU A 304 9.52 -4.22 -12.55
N PRO A 305 9.63 -5.43 -13.14
CA PRO A 305 8.87 -5.77 -14.33
C PRO A 305 7.37 -5.56 -14.12
N ASP A 306 6.64 -5.06 -15.12
CA ASP A 306 5.19 -4.95 -15.04
C ASP A 306 4.55 -6.35 -14.90
N ILE A 307 3.52 -6.49 -14.06
CA ILE A 307 2.81 -7.76 -13.85
C ILE A 307 2.09 -8.25 -15.11
N ILE A 308 1.82 -7.33 -16.05
CA ILE A 308 1.24 -7.65 -17.37
C ILE A 308 2.33 -8.13 -18.35
N GLY A 309 3.61 -7.89 -18.03
CA GLY A 309 4.77 -8.34 -18.80
C GLY A 309 5.35 -7.31 -19.79
N ALA A 310 4.85 -6.08 -19.80
CA ALA A 310 5.31 -5.02 -20.69
C ALA A 310 6.13 -3.96 -19.93
N GLY A 311 7.46 -4.00 -20.09
CA GLY A 311 8.37 -3.00 -19.54
C GLY A 311 8.58 -3.09 -18.02
N SER A 312 9.17 -2.05 -17.46
CA SER A 312 9.40 -1.89 -16.03
C SER A 312 8.58 -0.74 -15.46
N VAL A 313 8.16 -0.88 -14.21
CA VAL A 313 7.30 0.07 -13.51
C VAL A 313 7.83 0.31 -12.11
N ASP A 314 7.70 1.53 -11.62
CA ASP A 314 8.04 1.85 -10.24
C ASP A 314 6.96 1.28 -9.31
N ARG A 315 7.37 0.46 -8.35
CA ARG A 315 6.52 -0.05 -7.27
C ARG A 315 6.92 0.63 -5.98
N LEU A 316 5.98 1.33 -5.36
CA LEU A 316 6.22 2.04 -4.10
C LEU A 316 5.51 1.30 -2.99
N SER A 317 6.24 0.72 -2.05
CA SER A 317 5.66 0.15 -0.83
C SER A 317 5.28 1.29 0.12
N ILE A 318 4.05 1.27 0.65
CA ILE A 318 3.55 2.27 1.60
C ILE A 318 3.02 1.55 2.83
N ILE A 319 3.63 1.84 3.98
CA ILE A 319 3.38 1.18 5.26
C ILE A 319 3.15 2.24 6.30
N VAL A 320 2.36 1.94 7.32
CA VAL A 320 2.36 2.74 8.55
C VAL A 320 2.76 1.90 9.74
N SER A 321 3.36 2.55 10.73
CA SER A 321 3.73 1.94 12.00
C SER A 321 3.38 2.84 13.17
N GLY A 322 3.08 2.26 14.31
CA GLY A 322 2.90 2.93 15.59
C GLY A 322 3.11 1.93 16.73
N VAL A 323 2.74 2.32 17.96
CA VAL A 323 2.82 1.42 19.12
C VAL A 323 2.03 0.14 18.84
N GLY A 324 2.71 -1.01 18.84
CA GLY A 324 2.11 -2.32 18.56
C GLY A 324 1.56 -2.51 17.14
N THR A 325 1.78 -1.57 16.22
CA THR A 325 1.13 -1.55 14.91
C THR A 325 2.16 -1.48 13.78
N GLU A 326 2.07 -2.38 12.80
CA GLU A 326 2.82 -2.29 11.54
C GLU A 326 2.00 -2.90 10.39
N GLN A 327 1.49 -2.07 9.48
CA GLN A 327 0.57 -2.52 8.44
C GLN A 327 0.97 -2.00 7.07
N LEU A 328 0.95 -2.91 6.08
CA LEU A 328 1.08 -2.54 4.68
C LEU A 328 -0.24 -1.96 4.18
N LEU A 329 -0.21 -0.71 3.71
CA LEU A 329 -1.37 -0.06 3.13
C LEU A 329 -1.54 -0.48 1.67
N CYS A 330 -0.48 -0.38 0.87
CA CYS A 330 -0.48 -0.80 -0.54
C CYS A 330 0.94 -0.77 -1.11
N VAL A 331 1.08 -1.34 -2.31
CA VAL A 331 2.27 -1.25 -3.16
C VAL A 331 1.86 -0.78 -4.56
N PRO A 332 1.43 0.48 -4.72
CA PRO A 332 0.95 1.02 -5.98
C PRO A 332 2.01 0.96 -7.08
N LYS A 333 1.51 0.82 -8.31
CA LYS A 333 2.29 1.05 -9.53
C LYS A 333 2.32 2.55 -9.82
N LEU A 334 3.52 3.11 -9.93
CA LEU A 334 3.74 4.50 -10.32
C LEU A 334 4.19 4.59 -11.78
N SER A 335 3.94 5.73 -12.41
CA SER A 335 4.46 6.01 -13.75
C SER A 335 5.96 6.29 -13.73
N LYS A 336 6.44 6.95 -12.67
CA LYS A 336 7.85 7.25 -12.37
C LYS A 336 8.04 7.43 -10.86
N GLY A 337 9.22 7.12 -10.33
CA GLY A 337 9.64 7.41 -8.95
C GLY A 337 9.98 8.88 -8.66
N THR A 338 9.19 9.84 -9.16
CA THR A 338 9.37 11.27 -8.85
C THR A 338 8.73 11.62 -7.50
N GLY A 339 9.22 12.67 -6.84
CA GLY A 339 8.67 13.12 -5.56
C GLY A 339 7.16 13.39 -5.60
N GLU A 340 6.65 13.99 -6.68
CA GLU A 340 5.21 14.25 -6.88
C GLU A 340 4.37 12.97 -6.94
N ASN A 341 4.84 11.96 -7.69
CA ASN A 341 4.14 10.69 -7.80
C ASN A 341 4.17 9.90 -6.49
N ILE A 342 5.32 9.94 -5.79
CA ILE A 342 5.47 9.33 -4.47
C ILE A 342 4.52 9.99 -3.47
N ALA A 343 4.54 11.32 -3.38
CA ALA A 343 3.69 12.08 -2.46
C ALA A 343 2.20 11.84 -2.73
N THR A 344 1.78 11.89 -3.99
CA THR A 344 0.38 11.61 -4.37
C THR A 344 -0.02 10.20 -3.95
N ALA A 345 0.81 9.19 -4.20
CA ALA A 345 0.50 7.82 -3.82
C ALA A 345 0.43 7.61 -2.29
N VAL A 346 1.33 8.26 -1.53
CA VAL A 346 1.31 8.25 -0.07
C VAL A 346 0.03 8.88 0.46
N VAL A 347 -0.33 10.07 -0.02
CA VAL A 347 -1.51 10.81 0.43
C VAL A 347 -2.80 10.06 0.07
N ASP A 348 -2.90 9.53 -1.16
CA ASP A 348 -4.03 8.71 -1.59
C ASP A 348 -4.19 7.48 -0.68
N ALA A 349 -3.10 6.79 -0.35
CA ALA A 349 -3.13 5.63 0.54
C ALA A 349 -3.61 5.98 1.96
N LEU A 350 -3.21 7.14 2.48
CA LEU A 350 -3.64 7.64 3.78
C LEU A 350 -5.12 8.00 3.78
N TYR A 351 -5.62 8.69 2.75
CA TYR A 351 -7.04 9.04 2.63
C TYR A 351 -7.92 7.81 2.42
N GLU A 352 -7.51 6.86 1.58
CA GLU A 352 -8.25 5.60 1.37
C GLU A 352 -8.39 4.78 2.66
N CYS A 353 -7.43 4.89 3.58
CA CYS A 353 -7.45 4.19 4.85
C CYS A 353 -8.03 5.04 6.00
N ASN A 354 -8.34 6.32 5.78
CA ASN A 354 -8.77 7.30 6.79
C ASN A 354 -7.72 7.51 7.90
N LEU A 355 -6.45 7.68 7.52
CA LEU A 355 -5.30 7.77 8.43
C LEU A 355 -4.60 9.14 8.45
N SER A 356 -5.02 10.11 7.62
CA SER A 356 -4.36 11.43 7.50
C SER A 356 -4.16 12.13 8.86
N GLU A 357 -5.19 12.10 9.71
CA GLU A 357 -5.17 12.75 11.03
C GLU A 357 -4.29 12.02 12.04
N HIS A 358 -4.17 10.70 11.89
CA HIS A 358 -3.46 9.82 12.82
C HIS A 358 -1.94 9.79 12.57
N VAL A 359 -1.49 10.16 11.36
CA VAL A 359 -0.07 10.24 11.00
C VAL A 359 0.54 11.51 11.60
N LYS A 360 1.64 11.34 12.35
CA LYS A 360 2.41 12.41 12.99
C LYS A 360 3.82 12.56 12.41
N ALA A 361 4.33 11.50 11.78
CA ALA A 361 5.68 11.47 11.23
C ALA A 361 5.75 10.69 9.92
N MET A 362 6.85 10.86 9.22
CA MET A 362 7.19 10.09 8.03
C MET A 362 8.64 9.60 8.10
N CYS A 363 8.89 8.38 7.63
CA CYS A 363 10.23 7.80 7.53
C CYS A 363 10.53 7.43 6.08
N PHE A 364 11.73 7.81 5.64
CA PHE A 364 12.11 7.77 4.23
C PHE A 364 13.63 7.76 4.06
N ASP A 365 14.08 7.28 2.90
CA ASP A 365 15.47 7.37 2.48
C ASP A 365 15.83 8.79 2.05
N THR A 366 17.06 9.24 2.31
CA THR A 366 17.50 10.61 2.00
C THR A 366 17.90 10.83 0.54
N THR A 367 17.09 10.31 -0.38
CA THR A 367 17.25 10.50 -1.83
C THR A 367 16.70 11.86 -2.26
N SER A 368 17.17 12.37 -3.41
CA SER A 368 16.70 13.65 -3.94
C SER A 368 15.20 13.66 -4.26
N SER A 369 14.62 12.52 -4.67
CA SER A 369 13.19 12.38 -4.91
C SER A 369 12.35 12.50 -3.62
N ASN A 370 12.91 12.14 -2.47
CA ASN A 370 12.25 12.26 -1.17
C ASN A 370 12.51 13.63 -0.54
N THR A 371 13.76 14.08 -0.50
CA THR A 371 14.20 15.24 0.32
C THR A 371 14.47 16.50 -0.49
N GLY A 372 14.11 16.52 -1.78
CA GLY A 372 14.22 17.73 -2.61
C GLY A 372 13.46 18.90 -1.97
N PRO A 373 14.03 20.12 -1.90
CA PRO A 373 13.46 21.23 -1.13
C PRO A 373 12.16 21.80 -1.72
N ARG A 374 11.87 21.53 -3.00
CA ARG A 374 10.66 22.00 -3.70
C ARG A 374 9.80 20.85 -4.21
N ASN A 375 10.43 19.87 -4.85
CA ASN A 375 9.74 18.73 -5.50
C ASN A 375 10.03 17.40 -4.81
N GLY A 376 10.54 17.42 -3.57
CA GLY A 376 10.74 16.22 -2.78
C GLY A 376 9.43 15.71 -2.21
N ALA A 377 9.26 14.38 -2.17
CA ALA A 377 8.05 13.76 -1.66
C ALA A 377 7.66 14.26 -0.27
N CYS A 378 8.62 14.48 0.64
CA CYS A 378 8.33 14.92 2.01
C CYS A 378 7.64 16.28 2.06
N VAL A 379 8.12 17.25 1.27
CA VAL A 379 7.54 18.59 1.18
C VAL A 379 6.12 18.50 0.62
N LEU A 380 5.96 17.76 -0.48
CA LEU A 380 4.68 17.62 -1.17
C LEU A 380 3.64 16.83 -0.36
N VAL A 381 4.06 15.88 0.48
CA VAL A 381 3.16 15.18 1.42
C VAL A 381 2.61 16.16 2.45
N GLU A 382 3.46 17.00 3.06
CA GLU A 382 3.00 18.02 4.01
C GLU A 382 2.06 19.04 3.36
N GLU A 383 2.37 19.50 2.15
CA GLU A 383 1.55 20.45 1.40
C GLU A 383 0.17 19.86 1.07
N LYS A 384 0.12 18.63 0.56
CA LYS A 384 -1.13 17.95 0.19
C LYS A 384 -2.00 17.59 1.41
N LEU A 385 -1.38 17.33 2.56
CA LEU A 385 -2.09 17.09 3.82
C LEU A 385 -2.42 18.37 4.59
N GLU A 386 -1.90 19.53 4.14
CA GLU A 386 -1.96 20.80 4.86
C GLU A 386 -1.49 20.69 6.34
N LYS A 387 -0.50 19.82 6.57
CA LYS A 387 -0.08 19.39 7.90
C LYS A 387 1.43 19.19 7.96
N LYS A 388 2.05 19.76 8.99
CA LYS A 388 3.46 19.48 9.31
C LYS A 388 3.60 18.10 9.96
N LEU A 389 4.62 17.36 9.52
CA LEU A 389 4.94 16.03 10.03
C LEU A 389 6.39 16.02 10.51
N ILE A 390 6.73 15.11 11.42
CA ILE A 390 8.13 14.87 11.79
C ILE A 390 8.86 14.11 10.67
N HIS A 391 10.05 14.58 10.28
CA HIS A 391 10.89 13.99 9.24
C HIS A 391 11.89 13.00 9.85
N LEU A 392 11.57 11.71 9.85
CA LEU A 392 12.43 10.64 10.35
C LEU A 392 13.28 10.06 9.22
N ALA A 393 14.31 10.81 8.80
CA ALA A 393 15.25 10.32 7.79
C ALA A 393 15.85 8.96 8.22
N CYS A 394 15.89 7.99 7.31
CA CYS A 394 16.36 6.64 7.59
C CYS A 394 17.83 6.65 8.03
N ARG A 395 18.09 6.26 9.28
CA ARG A 395 19.46 6.24 9.84
C ARG A 395 20.36 5.23 9.16
N HIS A 396 19.84 4.05 8.78
CA HIS A 396 20.60 3.08 8.01
C HIS A 396 21.03 3.65 6.65
N HIS A 397 20.13 4.31 5.91
CA HIS A 397 20.49 4.96 4.65
C HIS A 397 21.60 6.01 4.82
N ILE A 398 21.57 6.80 5.90
CA ILE A 398 22.65 7.77 6.20
C ILE A 398 23.99 7.04 6.43
N LEU A 399 23.98 5.97 7.22
CA LEU A 399 25.18 5.16 7.47
C LEU A 399 25.70 4.49 6.20
N GLU A 400 24.83 4.04 5.31
CA GLU A 400 25.21 3.53 3.99
C GLU A 400 25.97 4.59 3.16
N LEU A 401 25.55 5.85 3.21
CA LEU A 401 26.24 6.96 2.55
C LEU A 401 27.63 7.23 3.15
N ILE A 402 27.79 7.08 4.46
CA ILE A 402 29.09 7.22 5.15
C ILE A 402 30.04 6.10 4.71
N LEU A 403 29.61 4.84 4.81
CA LEU A 403 30.44 3.71 4.39
C LEU A 403 30.78 3.77 2.90
N ARG A 404 29.86 4.27 2.07
CA ARG A 404 30.15 4.53 0.66
C ARG A 404 31.32 5.49 0.50
N ASN A 405 31.30 6.62 1.21
CA ASN A 405 32.34 7.65 1.10
C ASN A 405 33.69 7.09 1.58
N VAL A 406 33.72 6.39 2.72
CA VAL A 406 34.93 5.70 3.21
C VAL A 406 35.49 4.73 2.18
N PHE A 407 34.63 3.92 1.56
CA PHE A 407 35.04 2.99 0.52
C PHE A 407 35.66 3.69 -0.69
N GLU A 408 35.07 4.80 -1.14
CA GLU A 408 35.54 5.58 -2.30
C GLU A 408 36.87 6.27 -2.02
N THR A 409 37.15 6.63 -0.76
CA THR A 409 38.46 7.12 -0.30
C THR A 409 39.54 6.04 -0.43
N CYS A 410 39.24 4.80 -0.02
CA CYS A 410 40.21 3.69 -0.07
C CYS A 410 40.38 3.11 -1.48
N TRP A 411 39.29 3.02 -2.24
CA TRP A 411 39.27 2.52 -3.62
C TRP A 411 38.48 3.48 -4.52
N PRO A 412 39.15 4.19 -5.44
CA PRO A 412 38.47 5.12 -6.33
C PRO A 412 37.42 4.40 -7.17
N SER A 413 36.26 5.03 -7.29
CA SER A 413 35.08 4.50 -7.95
C SER A 413 35.37 4.03 -9.36
N THR A 414 34.84 2.86 -9.73
CA THR A 414 34.79 2.40 -11.11
C THR A 414 33.48 2.83 -11.75
N SER A 415 33.51 3.27 -13.01
CA SER A 415 32.32 3.69 -13.77
C SER A 415 31.30 2.58 -14.06
N GLY A 416 31.61 1.32 -13.73
CA GLY A 416 30.73 0.17 -13.91
C GLY A 416 29.77 -0.09 -12.73
N PRO A 417 28.65 -0.81 -12.96
CA PRO A 417 27.62 -1.10 -11.95
C PRO A 417 28.06 -2.10 -10.86
N ASN A 418 29.20 -2.77 -11.03
CA ASN A 418 29.76 -3.75 -10.11
C ASN A 418 31.16 -3.31 -9.67
N VAL A 419 31.50 -3.54 -8.41
CA VAL A 419 32.86 -3.36 -7.90
C VAL A 419 33.74 -4.53 -8.42
N PRO A 420 34.79 -4.28 -9.23
CA PRO A 420 35.54 -5.37 -9.88
C PRO A 420 36.20 -6.35 -8.92
N VAL A 421 36.73 -5.88 -7.79
CA VAL A 421 37.36 -6.75 -6.79
C VAL A 421 36.34 -7.68 -6.14
N PHE A 422 35.11 -7.22 -5.90
CA PHE A 422 34.03 -8.07 -5.40
C PHE A 422 33.65 -9.14 -6.42
N LYS A 423 33.59 -8.78 -7.71
CA LYS A 423 33.29 -9.75 -8.78
C LYS A 423 34.36 -10.84 -8.86
N ARG A 424 35.64 -10.47 -8.79
CA ARG A 424 36.75 -11.43 -8.70
C ARG A 424 36.59 -12.34 -7.49
N PHE A 425 36.28 -11.79 -6.32
CA PHE A 425 36.10 -12.57 -5.10
C PHE A 425 34.91 -13.53 -5.19
N GLN A 426 33.77 -13.09 -5.73
CA GLN A 426 32.60 -13.93 -5.92
C GLN A 426 32.87 -15.09 -6.87
N GLN A 427 33.62 -14.86 -7.94
CA GLN A 427 34.05 -15.90 -8.89
C GLN A 427 35.03 -16.89 -8.24
N HIS A 428 35.95 -16.39 -7.40
CA HIS A 428 36.93 -17.19 -6.66
C HIS A 428 36.34 -17.96 -5.48
N TRP A 429 35.09 -17.67 -5.08
CA TRP A 429 34.48 -18.21 -3.87
C TRP A 429 34.45 -19.75 -3.82
N GLY A 430 34.30 -20.41 -4.98
CA GLY A 430 34.30 -21.87 -5.07
C GLY A 430 35.62 -22.51 -4.64
N GLU A 431 36.74 -21.81 -4.83
CA GLU A 431 38.11 -22.30 -4.61
C GLU A 431 38.61 -22.07 -3.17
N ILE A 432 37.94 -21.20 -2.40
CA ILE A 432 38.34 -20.88 -1.02
C ILE A 432 38.05 -22.07 -0.09
N ASP A 433 39.02 -22.48 0.72
CA ASP A 433 38.83 -23.37 1.87
C ASP A 433 38.29 -22.58 3.06
N LYS A 434 37.01 -22.80 3.40
CA LYS A 434 36.31 -22.05 4.45
C LYS A 434 36.76 -22.42 5.87
N THR A 435 37.57 -23.48 6.01
CA THR A 435 38.15 -23.89 7.31
C THR A 435 39.47 -23.19 7.60
N LYS A 436 40.14 -22.64 6.58
CA LYS A 436 41.43 -21.95 6.69
C LYS A 436 41.25 -20.45 6.54
N TYR A 437 41.19 -19.72 7.64
CA TYR A 437 41.03 -18.28 7.61
C TYR A 437 41.94 -17.59 8.61
N GLU A 438 42.20 -16.30 8.38
CA GLU A 438 42.95 -15.45 9.30
C GLU A 438 42.03 -14.31 9.76
N THR A 439 41.96 -14.09 11.06
CA THR A 439 41.27 -12.97 11.68
C THR A 439 42.02 -11.66 11.46
N GLY A 440 41.43 -10.54 11.89
CA GLY A 440 42.12 -9.26 12.00
C GLY A 440 43.26 -9.33 13.02
N PHE A 441 43.13 -10.14 14.07
CA PHE A 441 44.15 -10.29 15.11
C PHE A 441 45.33 -11.20 14.71
N ASP A 442 45.29 -11.79 13.51
CA ASP A 442 46.44 -12.47 12.90
C ASP A 442 47.29 -11.51 12.04
N ASP A 443 47.01 -10.21 12.09
CA ASP A 443 47.72 -9.14 11.38
C ASP A 443 48.19 -8.05 12.37
N GLU A 444 49.51 -7.93 12.54
CA GLU A 444 50.13 -7.05 13.56
C GLU A 444 49.67 -5.57 13.48
N PRO A 445 49.61 -4.93 12.29
CA PRO A 445 49.07 -3.57 12.18
C PRO A 445 47.63 -3.43 12.70
N THR A 446 46.78 -4.43 12.44
CA THR A 446 45.40 -4.46 12.92
C THR A 446 45.36 -4.60 14.46
N VAL A 447 46.19 -5.48 15.03
CA VAL A 447 46.30 -5.67 16.48
C VAL A 447 46.66 -4.35 17.17
N GLN A 448 47.67 -3.65 16.67
CA GLN A 448 48.15 -2.40 17.26
C GLN A 448 47.06 -1.31 17.35
N ILE A 449 46.10 -1.32 16.42
CA ILE A 449 44.97 -0.37 16.41
C ILE A 449 43.84 -0.82 17.34
N LEU A 450 43.58 -2.12 17.43
CA LEU A 450 42.35 -2.65 18.03
C LEU A 450 42.51 -3.21 19.44
N ILE A 451 43.74 -3.43 19.92
CA ILE A 451 44.00 -4.17 21.16
C ILE A 451 43.25 -3.59 22.37
N ASP A 452 43.22 -2.27 22.51
CA ASP A 452 42.59 -1.59 23.65
C ASP A 452 41.05 -1.54 23.56
N GLN A 453 40.49 -1.69 22.36
CA GLN A 453 39.04 -1.58 22.11
C GLN A 453 38.36 -2.93 21.88
N LYS A 454 39.15 -4.00 21.72
CA LYS A 454 38.67 -5.33 21.32
C LYS A 454 37.53 -5.84 22.19
N ASP A 455 37.73 -5.84 23.51
CA ASP A 455 36.80 -6.45 24.45
C ASP A 455 35.49 -5.67 24.55
N GLU A 456 35.56 -4.34 24.48
CA GLU A 456 34.39 -3.47 24.43
C GLU A 456 33.55 -3.72 23.17
N ILE A 457 34.20 -3.79 22.00
CA ILE A 457 33.51 -4.04 20.73
C ILE A 457 32.91 -5.46 20.72
N LEU A 458 33.64 -6.46 21.20
CA LEU A 458 33.12 -7.83 21.30
C LEU A 458 31.95 -7.92 22.29
N HIS A 459 32.00 -7.21 23.42
CA HIS A 459 30.89 -7.13 24.36
C HIS A 459 29.64 -6.53 23.70
N PHE A 460 29.81 -5.42 22.96
CA PHE A 460 28.72 -4.84 22.18
C PHE A 460 28.16 -5.84 21.17
N ILE A 461 28.99 -6.46 20.32
CA ILE A 461 28.53 -7.44 19.31
C ILE A 461 27.78 -8.60 19.97
N ARG A 462 28.27 -9.11 21.11
CA ARG A 462 27.61 -10.19 21.86
C ARG A 462 26.21 -9.78 22.34
N SER A 463 26.05 -8.56 22.84
CA SER A 463 24.72 -8.04 23.21
C SER A 463 23.75 -7.99 22.02
N GLN A 464 24.26 -7.75 20.81
CA GLN A 464 23.42 -7.70 19.61
C GLN A 464 22.97 -9.10 19.14
N PHE A 465 23.69 -10.17 19.49
CA PHE A 465 23.25 -11.54 19.21
C PHE A 465 22.03 -11.97 20.05
N GLU A 466 21.80 -11.32 21.19
CA GLU A 466 20.60 -11.55 22.02
C GLU A 466 19.34 -10.93 21.41
N ILE A 467 19.51 -10.04 20.42
CA ILE A 467 18.43 -9.34 19.73
C ILE A 467 18.12 -10.07 18.42
N SER A 468 16.83 -10.34 18.18
CA SER A 468 16.39 -10.92 16.90
C SER A 468 16.63 -9.94 15.76
N GLN A 469 17.55 -10.28 14.86
CA GLN A 469 17.87 -9.44 13.71
C GLN A 469 16.77 -9.52 12.65
N PRO A 470 16.36 -8.38 12.05
CA PRO A 470 15.28 -8.34 11.06
C PRO A 470 15.67 -8.95 9.71
N ARG A 471 16.98 -9.10 9.45
CA ARG A 471 17.53 -9.60 8.20
C ARG A 471 18.73 -10.51 8.45
N ASP A 472 18.88 -11.47 7.55
CA ASP A 472 19.96 -12.47 7.58
C ASP A 472 21.36 -11.87 7.35
N ASP A 473 21.45 -10.80 6.56
CA ASP A 473 22.70 -10.09 6.29
C ASP A 473 23.16 -9.27 7.50
N TYR A 474 22.25 -8.82 8.37
CA TYR A 474 22.58 -8.15 9.63
C TYR A 474 23.20 -9.15 10.60
N GLN A 475 22.61 -10.34 10.70
CA GLN A 475 23.18 -11.43 11.49
C GLN A 475 24.57 -11.82 10.97
N GLU A 476 24.74 -11.95 9.66
CA GLU A 476 26.04 -12.26 9.08
C GLU A 476 27.07 -11.14 9.33
N PHE A 477 26.64 -9.87 9.33
CA PHE A 477 27.54 -8.76 9.65
C PHE A 477 28.11 -8.88 11.07
N LEU A 478 27.27 -9.17 12.07
CA LEU A 478 27.74 -9.43 13.45
C LEU A 478 28.68 -10.63 13.53
N GLU A 479 28.34 -11.73 12.84
CA GLU A 479 29.16 -12.95 12.82
C GLU A 479 30.55 -12.66 12.23
N LEU A 480 30.64 -11.96 11.10
CA LEU A 480 31.90 -11.60 10.46
C LEU A 480 32.72 -10.62 11.29
N SER A 481 32.09 -9.61 11.90
CA SER A 481 32.79 -8.67 12.79
C SER A 481 33.33 -9.37 14.05
N CYS A 482 32.58 -10.32 14.61
CA CYS A 482 33.04 -11.15 15.73
C CYS A 482 34.27 -11.98 15.33
N ILE A 483 34.21 -12.69 14.20
CA ILE A 483 35.32 -13.50 13.67
C ILE A 483 36.55 -12.62 13.38
N PHE A 484 36.35 -11.45 12.78
CA PHE A 484 37.44 -10.51 12.50
C PHE A 484 38.20 -10.11 13.77
N LEU A 485 37.48 -9.89 14.88
CA LEU A 485 38.07 -9.57 16.18
C LEU A 485 38.66 -10.79 16.91
N GLY A 486 38.62 -11.98 16.32
CA GLY A 486 39.06 -13.23 16.94
C GLY A 486 38.10 -13.79 17.99
N GLY A 487 36.83 -13.34 17.98
CA GLY A 487 35.77 -13.91 18.80
C GLY A 487 35.06 -15.07 18.10
N GLU A 488 34.31 -15.86 18.88
CA GLU A 488 33.50 -16.96 18.36
C GLU A 488 32.01 -16.59 18.31
N PRO A 489 31.34 -16.66 17.14
CA PRO A 489 29.91 -16.42 17.04
C PRO A 489 29.07 -17.55 17.66
N PRO A 490 27.84 -17.28 18.15
CA PRO A 490 26.99 -18.29 18.81
C PRO A 490 26.65 -19.53 17.96
N ARG A 491 26.64 -19.40 16.63
CA ARG A 491 26.35 -20.52 15.70
C ARG A 491 27.61 -21.24 15.21
N GLY A 492 28.76 -20.93 15.82
CA GLY A 492 30.09 -21.29 15.37
C GLY A 492 30.51 -20.51 14.12
N THR A 493 31.76 -20.71 13.70
CA THR A 493 32.32 -20.08 12.51
C THR A 493 31.72 -20.66 11.23
N ARG A 494 30.86 -19.88 10.56
CA ARG A 494 30.24 -20.24 9.28
C ARG A 494 30.28 -19.04 8.34
N PHE A 495 30.55 -19.30 7.06
CA PHE A 495 30.60 -18.25 6.05
C PHE A 495 29.57 -18.51 4.95
N ARG A 496 28.61 -17.58 4.76
CA ARG A 496 27.67 -17.67 3.64
C ARG A 496 28.37 -17.27 2.34
N ALA A 497 27.84 -17.73 1.21
CA ALA A 497 28.35 -17.31 -0.09
C ALA A 497 28.12 -15.80 -0.30
N PRO A 498 29.06 -15.08 -0.97
CA PRO A 498 28.90 -13.66 -1.26
C PRO A 498 27.62 -13.40 -2.08
N GLY A 499 26.75 -12.54 -1.54
CA GLY A 499 25.47 -12.18 -2.15
C GLY A 499 25.59 -11.26 -3.38
N ALA A 500 24.46 -10.77 -3.89
CA ALA A 500 24.44 -9.90 -5.07
C ALA A 500 25.22 -8.58 -4.85
N MET A 501 26.08 -8.22 -5.80
CA MET A 501 26.96 -7.04 -5.77
C MET A 501 26.33 -5.87 -6.52
N HIS A 502 25.30 -5.24 -5.96
CA HIS A 502 24.77 -4.00 -6.53
C HIS A 502 25.17 -2.81 -5.66
N HIS A 503 25.57 -1.70 -6.29
CA HIS A 503 25.79 -0.41 -5.61
C HIS A 503 24.55 0.12 -4.86
N ALA A 504 23.40 -0.55 -4.92
CA ALA A 504 22.21 -0.17 -4.16
C ALA A 504 22.07 -0.90 -2.80
N ARG A 505 23.00 -1.81 -2.43
CA ARG A 505 22.93 -2.59 -1.18
C ARG A 505 24.23 -2.42 -0.40
N TRP A 506 24.35 -1.42 0.46
CA TRP A 506 25.68 -1.02 0.97
C TRP A 506 26.18 -1.84 2.15
N LEU A 507 25.30 -2.51 2.90
CA LEU A 507 25.74 -3.54 3.83
C LEU A 507 26.57 -4.63 3.12
N SER A 508 26.31 -4.89 1.83
CA SER A 508 27.14 -5.82 1.04
C SER A 508 28.61 -5.37 0.98
N LYS A 509 28.93 -4.07 0.97
CA LYS A 509 30.33 -3.61 1.01
C LYS A 509 31.01 -4.07 2.29
N ALA A 510 30.37 -3.90 3.45
CA ALA A 510 30.92 -4.34 4.71
C ALA A 510 31.16 -5.86 4.74
N LEU A 511 30.15 -6.63 4.31
CA LEU A 511 30.23 -8.09 4.25
C LEU A 511 31.34 -8.57 3.31
N TYR A 512 31.44 -7.99 2.11
CA TYR A 512 32.48 -8.35 1.14
C TYR A 512 33.87 -8.00 1.67
N CYS A 513 34.05 -6.80 2.26
CA CYS A 513 35.35 -6.39 2.80
C CYS A 513 35.80 -7.33 3.93
N LEU A 514 34.94 -7.60 4.91
CA LEU A 514 35.27 -8.51 6.01
C LEU A 514 35.61 -9.91 5.50
N LYS A 515 34.80 -10.48 4.60
CA LYS A 515 35.08 -11.81 4.00
C LYS A 515 36.41 -11.83 3.26
N MET A 516 36.66 -10.85 2.40
CA MET A 516 37.90 -10.76 1.64
C MET A 516 39.11 -10.65 2.56
N TYR A 517 39.00 -9.91 3.66
CA TYR A 517 40.09 -9.76 4.62
C TYR A 517 40.33 -11.06 5.39
N ILE A 518 39.26 -11.72 5.82
CA ILE A 518 39.32 -13.00 6.52
C ILE A 518 39.98 -14.09 5.65
N PHE A 519 39.74 -14.06 4.33
CA PHE A 519 40.31 -14.99 3.36
C PHE A 519 41.50 -14.41 2.57
N ARG A 520 42.17 -13.36 3.07
CA ARG A 520 43.22 -12.61 2.35
C ARG A 520 44.39 -13.47 1.86
N ARG A 521 44.70 -14.59 2.53
CA ARG A 521 45.75 -15.54 2.10
C ARG A 521 45.36 -16.42 0.93
N GLN A 522 44.06 -16.61 0.72
CA GLN A 522 43.52 -17.47 -0.33
C GLN A 522 43.00 -16.68 -1.54
N PHE A 523 42.99 -15.34 -1.44
CA PHE A 523 42.53 -14.46 -2.50
C PHE A 523 43.61 -13.43 -2.83
N ALA A 524 44.18 -13.52 -4.04
CA ALA A 524 45.24 -12.62 -4.47
C ALA A 524 44.75 -11.17 -4.54
N LEU A 525 45.27 -10.31 -3.66
CA LEU A 525 44.99 -8.87 -3.61
C LEU A 525 46.21 -8.09 -4.10
N LYS A 526 45.99 -7.04 -4.88
CA LYS A 526 47.05 -6.05 -5.17
C LYS A 526 47.43 -5.32 -3.89
N VAL A 527 48.65 -4.79 -3.78
CA VAL A 527 49.12 -4.04 -2.59
C VAL A 527 48.16 -2.91 -2.20
N ARG A 528 47.67 -2.14 -3.19
CA ARG A 528 46.66 -1.08 -2.96
C ARG A 528 45.30 -1.64 -2.53
N GLU A 529 44.89 -2.79 -3.06
CA GLU A 529 43.65 -3.46 -2.66
C GLU A 529 43.75 -3.91 -1.21
N ALA A 530 44.85 -4.57 -0.83
CA ALA A 530 45.08 -5.04 0.54
C ALA A 530 45.10 -3.90 1.57
N ARG A 531 45.79 -2.79 1.28
CA ARG A 531 45.82 -1.62 2.18
C ARG A 531 44.43 -1.00 2.37
N GLY A 532 43.71 -0.74 1.27
CA GLY A 532 42.35 -0.21 1.36
C GLY A 532 41.40 -1.16 2.09
N LEU A 533 41.56 -2.47 1.90
CA LEU A 533 40.78 -3.49 2.60
C LEU A 533 41.01 -3.46 4.11
N HIS A 534 42.28 -3.37 4.53
CA HIS A 534 42.67 -3.20 5.94
C HIS A 534 41.97 -1.98 6.55
N ASP A 535 42.14 -0.81 5.94
CA ASP A 535 41.63 0.45 6.50
C ASP A 535 40.09 0.45 6.58
N ILE A 536 39.41 -0.10 5.57
CA ILE A 536 37.95 -0.27 5.57
C ILE A 536 37.51 -1.23 6.69
N CYS A 537 38.16 -2.39 6.83
CA CYS A 537 37.75 -3.37 7.85
C CYS A 537 37.95 -2.84 9.27
N THR A 538 39.06 -2.14 9.51
CA THR A 538 39.34 -1.46 10.79
C THR A 538 38.29 -0.40 11.09
N PHE A 539 37.92 0.44 10.13
CA PHE A 539 36.84 1.41 10.28
C PHE A 539 35.48 0.73 10.56
N ILE A 540 35.22 -0.38 9.86
CA ILE A 540 33.97 -1.12 10.02
C ILE A 540 33.81 -1.59 11.47
N VAL A 541 34.83 -2.25 12.03
CA VAL A 541 34.71 -2.86 13.37
C VAL A 541 34.78 -1.83 14.51
N THR A 542 35.55 -0.75 14.34
CA THR A 542 35.73 0.29 15.38
C THR A 542 34.56 1.28 15.44
N ILE A 543 34.03 1.69 14.29
CA ILE A 543 33.04 2.75 14.21
C ILE A 543 31.70 2.23 13.70
N TYR A 544 31.72 1.57 12.53
CA TYR A 544 30.50 1.33 11.76
C TYR A 544 29.56 0.30 12.38
N VAL A 545 30.10 -0.79 12.95
CA VAL A 545 29.29 -1.85 13.59
C VAL A 545 28.42 -1.27 14.69
N ASN A 546 29.00 -0.52 15.64
CA ASN A 546 28.22 0.10 16.71
C ASN A 546 27.15 1.02 16.14
N ALA A 547 27.53 1.88 15.19
CA ALA A 547 26.62 2.83 14.59
C ALA A 547 25.43 2.16 13.88
N TRP A 548 25.68 1.08 13.14
CA TRP A 548 24.67 0.36 12.38
C TRP A 548 23.63 -0.30 13.27
N PHE A 549 24.06 -0.98 14.34
CA PHE A 549 23.15 -1.71 15.22
C PHE A 549 22.47 -0.80 16.25
N SER A 550 23.04 0.37 16.54
CA SER A 550 22.37 1.43 17.33
C SER A 550 21.42 2.29 16.50
N ALA A 551 21.46 2.21 15.15
CA ALA A 551 20.64 3.02 14.25
C ALA A 551 19.12 2.90 14.46
N PRO A 552 18.55 1.72 14.76
CA PRO A 552 17.10 1.58 14.97
C PRO A 552 16.56 2.22 16.26
N LEU A 553 17.44 2.57 17.21
CA LEU A 553 17.03 3.09 18.53
C LEU A 553 16.68 4.58 18.45
N ALA A 554 15.39 4.91 18.32
CA ALA A 554 14.93 6.29 18.13
C ALA A 554 15.29 7.23 19.28
N VAL A 555 15.03 6.84 20.53
CA VAL A 555 15.32 7.70 21.71
C VAL A 555 16.81 8.00 21.86
N ARG A 556 17.68 7.10 21.39
CA ARG A 556 19.13 7.28 21.40
C ARG A 556 19.67 8.02 20.18
N ALA A 557 18.86 8.19 19.14
CA ALA A 557 19.33 8.67 17.84
C ALA A 557 20.09 10.01 17.91
N PRO A 558 19.61 11.06 18.62
CA PRO A 558 20.32 12.33 18.67
C PRO A 558 21.69 12.22 19.33
N ASN A 559 21.75 11.67 20.55
CA ASN A 559 22.98 11.53 21.31
C ASN A 559 23.97 10.59 20.60
N HIS A 560 23.47 9.51 19.99
CA HIS A 560 24.28 8.59 19.22
C HIS A 560 24.86 9.25 17.95
N ASP A 561 24.08 10.05 17.21
CA ASP A 561 24.60 10.76 16.03
C ASP A 561 25.68 11.78 16.40
N LEU A 562 25.53 12.47 17.54
CA LEU A 562 26.56 13.34 18.11
C LEU A 562 27.82 12.54 18.49
N LYS A 563 27.68 11.44 19.22
CA LYS A 563 28.80 10.58 19.62
C LYS A 563 29.51 9.92 18.44
N LEU A 564 28.77 9.53 17.41
CA LEU A 564 29.34 9.03 16.17
C LEU A 564 30.22 10.11 15.51
N LEU A 565 29.73 11.34 15.41
CA LEU A 565 30.49 12.43 14.82
C LEU A 565 31.75 12.78 15.64
N GLN A 566 31.65 12.79 16.97
CA GLN A 566 32.81 12.92 17.87
C GLN A 566 33.82 11.78 17.69
N SER A 567 33.35 10.54 17.53
CA SER A 567 34.20 9.36 17.30
C SER A 567 34.91 9.44 15.94
N LEU A 568 34.22 9.92 14.90
CA LEU A 568 34.83 10.16 13.58
C LEU A 568 35.92 11.23 13.63
N ILE A 569 35.74 12.29 14.43
CA ILE A 569 36.78 13.30 14.63
C ILE A 569 37.99 12.70 15.35
N ALA A 570 37.77 11.91 16.40
CA ALA A 570 38.85 11.23 17.12
C ALA A 570 39.57 10.19 16.24
N TYR A 571 38.86 9.55 15.31
CA TYR A 571 39.41 8.57 14.36
C TYR A 571 40.46 9.16 13.41
N ARG A 572 40.63 10.50 13.35
CA ARG A 572 41.74 11.14 12.62
C ARG A 572 43.10 10.65 13.07
N ASN A 573 43.24 10.23 14.34
CA ASN A 573 44.48 9.66 14.88
C ASN A 573 44.80 8.28 14.30
N THR A 574 43.79 7.56 13.81
CA THR A 574 43.94 6.24 13.16
C THR A 574 44.06 6.39 11.64
N ASN A 575 43.17 7.17 11.02
CA ASN A 575 43.20 7.44 9.59
C ASN A 575 42.51 8.77 9.26
N ALA A 576 43.31 9.81 8.99
CA ALA A 576 42.83 11.17 8.74
C ALA A 576 41.92 11.29 7.51
N ASP A 577 42.24 10.58 6.41
CA ASP A 577 41.48 10.65 5.17
C ASP A 577 40.09 10.03 5.31
N ILE A 578 40.01 8.84 5.93
CA ILE A 578 38.75 8.16 6.23
C ILE A 578 37.92 8.99 7.21
N ALA A 579 38.55 9.51 8.27
CA ALA A 579 37.88 10.34 9.26
C ALA A 579 37.25 11.58 8.62
N ALA A 580 38.02 12.33 7.80
CA ALA A 580 37.52 13.50 7.09
C ALA A 580 36.36 13.15 6.13
N ALA A 581 36.55 12.11 5.30
CA ALA A 581 35.52 11.65 4.37
C ALA A 581 34.21 11.26 5.06
N ALA A 582 34.30 10.52 6.18
CA ALA A 582 33.14 10.08 6.95
C ALA A 582 32.49 11.24 7.72
N SER A 583 33.28 12.06 8.43
CA SER A 583 32.76 13.17 9.26
C SER A 583 32.07 14.22 8.40
N SER A 584 32.70 14.65 7.31
CA SER A 584 32.10 15.63 6.39
C SER A 584 30.84 15.09 5.73
N LYS A 585 30.79 13.77 5.47
CA LYS A 585 29.56 13.15 4.96
C LYS A 585 28.44 13.19 6.01
N LEU A 586 28.69 12.71 7.22
CA LEU A 586 27.68 12.73 8.29
C LEU A 586 27.23 14.15 8.64
N ALA A 587 28.13 15.13 8.64
CA ALA A 587 27.84 16.55 8.91
C ALA A 587 26.77 17.15 7.99
N SER A 588 26.57 16.60 6.79
CA SER A 588 25.53 17.02 5.84
C SER A 588 24.18 16.30 6.00
N HIS A 589 24.09 15.34 6.93
CA HIS A 589 22.96 14.45 7.14
C HIS A 589 22.53 14.38 8.63
N LEU A 590 22.70 15.45 9.41
CA LEU A 590 22.36 15.49 10.85
C LEU A 590 20.88 15.82 11.09
N TRP A 591 20.00 14.87 10.73
CA TRP A 591 18.55 15.02 10.92
C TRP A 591 18.14 14.92 12.40
N TYR A 592 18.74 14.00 13.16
CA TYR A 592 18.38 13.77 14.57
C TYR A 592 19.00 14.77 15.54
N LEU A 593 19.90 15.63 15.07
CA LEU A 593 20.36 16.81 15.81
C LEU A 593 19.56 18.07 15.48
N SER A 594 18.51 17.99 14.66
CA SER A 594 17.58 19.11 14.49
C SER A 594 16.92 19.49 15.81
N GLU A 595 16.49 20.75 15.93
CA GLU A 595 15.93 21.27 17.18
C GLU A 595 14.78 20.40 17.71
N VAL A 596 13.92 19.90 16.81
CA VAL A 596 12.77 19.06 17.18
C VAL A 596 13.18 17.63 17.54
N LEU A 597 14.01 16.96 16.71
CA LEU A 597 14.35 15.56 16.97
C LEU A 597 15.33 15.36 18.12
N THR A 598 16.11 16.39 18.48
CA THR A 598 16.99 16.35 19.66
C THR A 598 16.21 16.07 20.95
N ALA A 599 14.92 16.43 21.00
CA ALA A 599 14.04 16.12 22.13
C ALA A 599 13.91 14.61 22.42
N LEU A 600 14.16 13.73 21.45
CA LEU A 600 14.18 12.28 21.71
C LEU A 600 15.21 11.90 22.79
N ALA A 601 16.30 12.65 22.93
CA ALA A 601 17.35 12.40 23.90
C ALA A 601 16.92 12.61 25.37
N PHE A 602 15.77 13.27 25.64
CA PHE A 602 15.21 13.31 27.01
C PHE A 602 14.92 11.89 27.54
N PHE A 603 14.60 10.96 26.62
CA PHE A 603 14.29 9.57 26.91
C PHE A 603 15.49 8.62 26.77
N ASP A 604 16.68 9.14 26.44
CA ASP A 604 17.90 8.33 26.36
C ASP A 604 18.49 8.12 27.76
N ASP A 605 18.71 6.86 28.14
CA ASP A 605 19.35 6.48 29.40
C ASP A 605 20.86 6.71 29.40
N ALA A 606 21.48 6.81 28.22
CA ALA A 606 22.90 7.12 28.10
C ALA A 606 23.20 8.61 28.32
N VAL A 607 22.18 9.48 28.38
CA VAL A 607 22.34 10.90 28.70
C VAL A 607 22.27 11.09 30.21
N PRO A 608 23.35 11.59 30.86
CA PRO A 608 23.37 11.79 32.31
C PRO A 608 22.31 12.79 32.79
N ALA A 609 21.86 12.65 34.05
CA ALA A 609 20.87 13.53 34.66
C ALA A 609 21.29 15.02 34.66
N GLU A 610 22.59 15.30 34.84
CA GLU A 610 23.13 16.65 34.75
C GLU A 610 22.91 17.27 33.36
N VAL A 611 23.17 16.49 32.30
CA VAL A 611 22.96 16.93 30.92
C VAL A 611 21.47 17.09 30.63
N LYS A 612 20.61 16.17 31.10
CA LYS A 612 19.14 16.32 30.99
C LYS A 612 18.64 17.60 31.66
N SER A 613 19.21 17.98 32.79
CA SER A 613 18.89 19.24 33.46
C SER A 613 19.28 20.44 32.58
N LYS A 614 20.47 20.42 31.96
CA LYS A 614 20.88 21.46 30.99
C LYS A 614 19.93 21.52 29.79
N MET A 615 19.50 20.37 29.27
CA MET A 615 18.52 20.28 28.18
C MET A 615 17.18 20.92 28.56
N VAL A 616 16.66 20.69 29.76
CA VAL A 616 15.40 21.33 30.21
C VAL A 616 15.56 22.85 30.30
N VAL A 617 16.69 23.33 30.82
CA VAL A 617 16.98 24.76 30.87
C VAL A 617 17.03 25.35 29.45
N ALA A 618 17.69 24.67 28.52
CA ALA A 618 17.79 25.08 27.13
C ALA A 618 16.41 25.11 26.46
N ALA A 619 15.59 24.07 26.62
CA ALA A 619 14.23 24.00 26.10
C ALA A 619 13.31 25.11 26.62
N ARG A 620 13.58 25.67 27.80
CA ARG A 620 12.80 26.79 28.37
C ARG A 620 13.34 28.16 27.99
N ARG A 621 14.66 28.30 27.84
CA ARG A 621 15.32 29.62 27.78
C ARG A 621 15.95 29.95 26.43
N GLN A 622 16.41 28.97 25.67
CA GLN A 622 17.05 29.21 24.38
C GLN A 622 15.99 29.35 23.29
N GLY A 623 15.95 30.52 22.65
CA GLY A 623 15.09 30.75 21.49
C GLY A 623 15.44 29.79 20.36
N GLY A 624 14.42 29.21 19.72
CA GLY A 624 14.62 28.37 18.55
C GLY A 624 14.83 29.18 17.28
N ALA A 625 15.30 28.54 16.22
CA ALA A 625 15.41 29.17 14.91
C ALA A 625 14.03 29.63 14.39
N ALA A 626 13.99 30.82 13.77
CA ALA A 626 12.76 31.36 13.19
C ALA A 626 12.24 30.52 12.00
N VAL A 627 13.15 29.87 11.27
CA VAL A 627 12.83 28.93 10.20
C VAL A 627 13.20 27.53 10.67
N HIS A 628 12.19 26.67 10.80
CA HIS A 628 12.38 25.29 11.19
C HIS A 628 13.16 24.51 10.12
N MET A 629 14.38 24.09 10.44
CA MET A 629 15.16 23.20 9.58
C MET A 629 15.03 21.76 10.07
N ASN A 630 14.66 20.86 9.15
CA ASN A 630 14.50 19.43 9.46
C ASN A 630 15.83 18.71 9.69
N ARG A 631 16.97 19.37 9.41
CA ARG A 631 18.32 18.87 9.70
C ARG A 631 19.29 20.02 9.91
N ILE A 632 20.37 19.73 10.62
CA ILE A 632 21.53 20.62 10.73
C ILE A 632 22.56 20.25 9.67
N VAL A 633 23.28 21.25 9.18
CA VAL A 633 24.50 21.08 8.38
C VAL A 633 25.62 21.79 9.11
N LEU A 634 26.68 21.06 9.44
CA LEU A 634 27.86 21.62 10.11
C LEU A 634 28.97 21.88 9.10
N ASN A 635 29.65 23.02 9.25
CA ASN A 635 30.88 23.31 8.50
C ASN A 635 32.12 22.80 9.27
N ASP A 636 33.30 22.92 8.68
CA ASP A 636 34.54 22.41 9.28
C ASP A 636 34.87 23.06 10.64
N ARG A 637 34.57 24.35 10.83
CA ARG A 637 34.79 25.03 12.12
C ARG A 637 33.86 24.50 13.20
N ASP A 638 32.60 24.24 12.86
CA ASP A 638 31.64 23.67 13.80
C ASP A 638 32.03 22.24 14.21
N LEU A 639 32.62 21.47 13.28
CA LEU A 639 33.14 20.13 13.55
C LEU A 639 34.32 20.17 14.54
N GLU A 640 35.24 21.12 14.40
CA GLU A 640 36.37 21.27 15.32
C GLU A 640 35.95 21.60 16.76
N ALA A 641 34.84 22.33 16.93
CA ALA A 641 34.30 22.66 18.25
C ALA A 641 33.47 21.54 18.89
N LEU A 642 33.09 20.51 18.13
CA LEU A 642 32.16 19.46 18.56
C LEU A 642 32.64 18.58 19.74
N PRO A 643 33.94 18.27 19.92
CA PRO A 643 34.40 17.47 21.06
C PRO A 643 34.06 18.05 22.43
N GLY A 644 33.91 19.38 22.54
CA GLY A 644 33.54 20.07 23.77
C GLY A 644 32.04 20.20 24.01
N LYS A 645 31.20 19.68 23.11
CA LYS A 645 29.74 19.81 23.16
C LYS A 645 29.06 18.55 23.69
N ASP A 646 27.90 18.73 24.30
CA ASP A 646 26.97 17.67 24.64
C ASP A 646 25.61 17.87 23.96
N ILE A 647 24.66 16.96 24.19
CA ILE A 647 23.38 16.99 23.48
C ILE A 647 22.52 18.22 23.87
N SER A 648 22.78 18.84 25.04
CA SER A 648 22.06 20.04 25.48
C SER A 648 22.35 21.26 24.62
N ASP A 649 23.50 21.31 23.93
CA ASP A 649 23.86 22.37 22.99
C ASP A 649 22.97 22.42 21.72
N PHE A 650 22.18 21.38 21.49
CA PHE A 650 21.28 21.24 20.34
C PHE A 650 19.79 21.39 20.72
N VAL A 651 19.49 21.56 22.01
CA VAL A 651 18.13 21.70 22.52
C VAL A 651 17.74 23.17 22.54
N THR A 652 16.56 23.48 22.02
CA THR A 652 16.00 24.85 22.06
C THR A 652 14.52 24.78 22.42
N ARG A 653 13.84 25.94 22.51
CA ARG A 653 12.37 25.97 22.66
C ARG A 653 11.63 25.18 21.59
N ASN A 654 12.18 25.09 20.37
CA ASN A 654 11.56 24.32 19.30
C ASN A 654 11.58 22.81 19.59
N SER A 655 12.44 22.31 20.49
CA SER A 655 12.42 20.91 20.93
C SER A 655 11.08 20.50 21.55
N LEU A 656 10.32 21.44 22.12
CA LEU A 656 8.99 21.17 22.68
C LEU A 656 7.95 20.80 21.61
N LEU A 657 8.15 21.21 20.35
CA LEU A 657 7.24 20.90 19.25
C LEU A 657 7.09 19.39 19.01
N LEU A 658 8.09 18.58 19.38
CA LEU A 658 7.97 17.13 19.28
C LEU A 658 6.86 16.60 20.19
N PHE A 659 6.74 17.15 21.41
CA PHE A 659 5.71 16.77 22.37
C PHE A 659 4.33 17.24 21.89
N ASP A 660 4.25 18.48 21.41
CA ASP A 660 3.00 19.04 20.87
C ASP A 660 2.47 18.20 19.69
N GLN A 661 3.34 17.83 18.74
CA GLN A 661 2.91 17.07 17.57
C GLN A 661 2.41 15.67 17.90
N PHE A 662 2.95 15.04 18.96
CA PHE A 662 2.55 13.71 19.43
C PHE A 662 1.47 13.74 20.52
N ASP A 663 0.91 14.90 20.84
CA ASP A 663 -0.09 15.10 21.89
C ASP A 663 0.38 14.58 23.27
N LEU A 664 1.63 14.91 23.61
CA LEU A 664 2.31 14.52 24.84
C LEU A 664 2.56 15.73 25.75
N SER A 665 2.50 15.49 27.07
CA SER A 665 2.88 16.49 28.07
C SER A 665 4.39 16.38 28.38
N CYS A 666 4.98 17.53 28.71
CA CYS A 666 6.35 17.65 29.22
C CYS A 666 6.42 18.02 30.72
N ASP A 667 5.33 17.84 31.48
CA ASP A 667 5.26 18.22 32.92
C ASP A 667 6.34 17.56 33.78
N PHE A 668 6.85 16.40 33.37
CA PHE A 668 7.99 15.77 34.03
C PHE A 668 9.25 16.66 34.08
N PHE A 669 9.38 17.67 33.20
CA PHE A 669 10.46 18.66 33.25
C PHE A 669 10.48 19.49 34.53
N ASP A 670 9.39 19.56 35.28
CA ASP A 670 9.34 20.24 36.59
C ASP A 670 9.89 19.38 37.73
N LYS A 671 10.28 18.13 37.44
CA LYS A 671 10.89 17.20 38.40
C LYS A 671 12.37 16.99 38.07
N PRO A 672 13.20 16.66 39.07
CA PRO A 672 14.57 16.19 38.84
C PRO A 672 14.61 14.99 37.88
N PRO A 673 15.57 14.92 36.93
CA PRO A 673 15.66 13.82 35.95
C PRO A 673 15.71 12.41 36.55
N GLU A 674 16.22 12.27 37.77
CA GLU A 674 16.30 11.01 38.51
C GLU A 674 14.91 10.43 38.80
N LEU A 675 13.89 11.28 38.90
CA LEU A 675 12.50 10.90 39.21
C LEU A 675 11.64 10.70 37.97
N TRP A 676 12.17 10.99 36.77
CA TRP A 676 11.37 10.93 35.54
C TRP A 676 10.86 9.53 35.23
N ARG A 677 11.63 8.49 35.54
CA ARG A 677 11.23 7.09 35.25
C ARG A 677 9.92 6.69 35.91
N ASP A 678 9.56 7.33 37.02
CA ASP A 678 8.32 7.07 37.74
C ASP A 678 7.16 7.96 37.31
N ASP A 679 7.46 9.07 36.62
CA ASP A 679 6.48 10.04 36.17
C ASP A 679 5.55 9.48 35.07
N PRO A 680 4.21 9.63 35.19
CA PRO A 680 3.27 9.15 34.18
C PRO A 680 3.45 9.78 32.79
N THR A 681 3.78 11.08 32.71
CA THR A 681 3.96 11.79 31.43
C THR A 681 5.24 11.34 30.74
N PHE A 682 6.32 11.13 31.50
CA PHE A 682 7.55 10.52 30.98
C PHE A 682 7.31 9.09 30.50
N LYS A 683 6.62 8.23 31.28
CA LYS A 683 6.30 6.86 30.88
C LYS A 683 5.51 6.81 29.57
N LYS A 684 4.53 7.71 29.41
CA LYS A 684 3.75 7.85 28.16
C LYS A 684 4.64 8.23 26.98
N GLY A 685 5.47 9.26 27.12
CA GLY A 685 6.41 9.69 26.09
C GLY A 685 7.43 8.60 25.72
N TRP A 686 8.03 7.95 26.74
CA TRP A 686 8.95 6.85 26.54
C TRP A 686 8.30 5.69 25.79
N SER A 687 7.10 5.27 26.18
CA SER A 687 6.37 4.19 25.48
C SER A 687 6.01 4.54 24.02
N THR A 688 5.86 5.83 23.71
CA THR A 688 5.56 6.32 22.36
C THR A 688 6.82 6.36 21.49
N PHE A 689 7.93 6.86 22.04
CA PHE A 689 9.14 7.11 21.26
C PHE A 689 10.14 5.95 21.23
N LYS A 690 10.15 5.05 22.21
CA LYS A 690 11.09 3.91 22.22
C LYS A 690 10.93 2.99 21.01
N ASP A 691 9.69 2.82 20.54
CA ASP A 691 9.31 1.93 19.45
C ASP A 691 9.12 2.71 18.12
N LEU A 692 9.43 4.01 18.11
CA LEU A 692 9.36 4.84 16.93
C LEU A 692 10.38 4.33 15.89
N LYS A 693 9.91 4.06 14.67
CA LYS A 693 10.79 3.52 13.63
C LYS A 693 11.51 4.64 12.91
N VAL A 694 12.83 4.70 13.13
CA VAL A 694 13.78 5.66 12.54
C VAL A 694 14.66 5.05 11.43
N VAL A 695 14.34 3.80 11.06
CA VAL A 695 14.92 3.08 9.93
C VAL A 695 13.77 2.58 9.05
N ASN A 696 14.00 2.56 7.74
CA ASN A 696 12.97 2.32 6.73
C ASN A 696 12.85 0.83 6.32
N ASP A 697 13.46 -0.08 7.09
CA ASP A 697 13.45 -1.54 6.85
C ASP A 697 12.05 -2.10 6.62
N VAL A 698 11.02 -1.51 7.24
CA VAL A 698 9.63 -1.94 7.06
C VAL A 698 9.20 -1.79 5.61
N ALA A 699 9.49 -0.65 4.97
CA ALA A 699 9.13 -0.36 3.59
C ALA A 699 9.92 -1.22 2.61
N GLU A 700 11.22 -1.42 2.87
CA GLU A 700 12.06 -2.35 2.12
C GLU A 700 11.49 -3.78 2.14
N ARG A 701 10.98 -4.25 3.29
CA ARG A 701 10.30 -5.56 3.35
C ARG A 701 9.03 -5.61 2.52
N GLY A 702 8.30 -4.50 2.41
CA GLY A 702 7.14 -4.41 1.52
C GLY A 702 7.53 -4.44 0.04
N VAL A 703 8.65 -3.80 -0.33
CA VAL A 703 9.25 -3.91 -1.67
C VAL A 703 9.68 -5.35 -1.97
N ALA A 704 10.37 -6.00 -1.04
CA ALA A 704 10.77 -7.40 -1.19
C ALA A 704 9.55 -8.33 -1.36
N LEU A 705 8.45 -8.04 -0.67
CA LEU A 705 7.20 -8.79 -0.78
C LEU A 705 6.57 -8.67 -2.18
N ILE A 706 6.47 -7.46 -2.76
CA ILE A 706 5.96 -7.34 -4.14
C ILE A 706 6.91 -8.00 -5.15
N GLU A 707 8.22 -7.89 -4.96
CA GLU A 707 9.22 -8.54 -5.83
C GLU A 707 9.02 -10.05 -5.85
N GLU A 708 8.85 -10.66 -4.67
CA GLU A 708 8.59 -12.09 -4.52
C GLU A 708 7.28 -12.54 -5.19
N TYR A 709 6.23 -11.71 -5.14
CA TYR A 709 4.90 -12.03 -5.65
C TYR A 709 4.61 -11.46 -7.04
N ASN A 710 5.53 -10.73 -7.66
CA ASN A 710 5.25 -9.90 -8.84
C ASN A 710 4.54 -10.70 -9.95
N ASN A 711 5.09 -11.86 -10.28
CA ASN A 711 4.57 -12.76 -11.32
C ASN A 711 3.73 -13.94 -10.77
N LEU A 712 3.38 -13.94 -9.49
CA LEU A 712 2.70 -15.07 -8.82
C LEU A 712 1.22 -14.79 -8.51
N LEU A 713 0.41 -15.85 -8.57
CA LEU A 713 -0.98 -15.97 -8.13
C LEU A 713 -2.05 -15.08 -8.81
N THR A 714 -1.72 -13.86 -9.24
CA THR A 714 -2.64 -12.94 -9.92
C THR A 714 -1.90 -11.92 -10.79
N LYS A 715 -2.53 -11.52 -11.90
CA LYS A 715 -2.11 -10.39 -12.77
C LYS A 715 -3.06 -9.19 -12.66
N ASN A 716 -4.09 -9.28 -11.82
CA ASN A 716 -4.98 -8.17 -11.53
C ASN A 716 -4.36 -7.30 -10.42
N GLU A 717 -4.18 -6.00 -10.69
CA GLU A 717 -3.53 -5.04 -9.77
C GLU A 717 -4.23 -4.95 -8.41
N GLU A 718 -5.55 -4.83 -8.39
CA GLU A 718 -6.33 -4.70 -7.16
C GLU A 718 -6.20 -5.97 -6.29
N GLN A 719 -6.36 -7.14 -6.91
CA GLN A 719 -6.14 -8.42 -6.22
C GLN A 719 -4.69 -8.64 -5.79
N LYS A 720 -3.71 -8.03 -6.48
CA LYS A 720 -2.32 -8.04 -6.04
C LYS A 720 -2.18 -7.30 -4.71
N GLN A 721 -2.81 -6.14 -4.57
CA GLN A 721 -2.75 -5.36 -3.33
C GLN A 721 -3.30 -6.16 -2.13
N TYR A 722 -4.47 -6.77 -2.28
CA TYR A 722 -5.05 -7.59 -1.21
C TYR A 722 -4.18 -8.81 -0.87
N LEU A 723 -3.65 -9.48 -1.90
CA LEU A 723 -2.74 -10.61 -1.71
C LEU A 723 -1.53 -10.24 -0.85
N LEU A 724 -0.88 -9.10 -1.13
CA LEU A 724 0.30 -8.66 -0.37
C LEU A 724 -0.06 -8.38 1.10
N GLN A 725 -1.19 -7.71 1.35
CA GLN A 725 -1.65 -7.44 2.72
C GLN A 725 -1.92 -8.74 3.49
N VAL A 726 -2.62 -9.70 2.87
CA VAL A 726 -2.92 -11.01 3.46
C VAL A 726 -1.64 -11.78 3.79
N VAL A 727 -0.69 -11.83 2.85
CA VAL A 727 0.58 -12.55 3.06
C VAL A 727 1.40 -11.88 4.16
N LYS A 728 1.46 -10.54 4.19
CA LYS A 728 2.17 -9.82 5.25
C LYS A 728 1.56 -10.12 6.62
N ASN A 729 0.24 -10.00 6.77
CA ASN A 729 -0.44 -10.27 8.03
C ASN A 729 -0.25 -11.73 8.48
N HIS A 730 -0.38 -12.69 7.57
CA HIS A 730 -0.13 -14.10 7.91
C HIS A 730 1.33 -14.34 8.32
N ARG A 731 2.31 -13.64 7.73
CA ARG A 731 3.72 -13.74 8.17
C ARG A 731 3.92 -13.20 9.59
N GLN A 732 3.21 -12.14 9.97
CA GLN A 732 3.26 -11.56 11.32
C GLN A 732 2.62 -12.50 12.35
N LEU A 733 1.45 -13.07 12.06
CA LEU A 733 0.77 -14.01 12.95
C LEU A 733 1.53 -15.34 13.11
N TYR A 734 2.16 -15.81 12.04
CA TYR A 734 2.82 -17.12 11.98
C TYR A 734 4.29 -16.98 11.58
N PRO A 735 5.18 -16.47 12.43
CA PRO A 735 6.55 -16.10 12.01
C PRO A 735 7.36 -17.29 11.49
N ASN A 736 7.19 -18.50 12.05
CA ASN A 736 7.88 -19.71 11.64
C ASN A 736 6.93 -20.92 11.58
N ALA A 737 7.43 -22.02 11.02
CA ALA A 737 6.65 -23.24 10.78
C ALA A 737 6.70 -24.25 11.95
N ASN A 738 6.93 -23.77 13.18
CA ASN A 738 7.00 -24.66 14.35
C ASN A 738 5.60 -24.93 14.88
N LYS A 739 5.38 -26.12 15.47
CA LYS A 739 4.09 -26.53 16.07
C LYS A 739 3.59 -25.59 17.19
N ARG A 740 4.48 -24.80 17.80
CA ARG A 740 4.11 -23.82 18.84
C ARG A 740 3.55 -22.52 18.25
N THR A 741 3.82 -22.25 16.97
CA THR A 741 3.47 -21.00 16.30
C THR A 741 2.44 -21.17 15.20
N ILE A 742 2.26 -22.37 14.64
CA ILE A 742 1.13 -22.79 13.80
C ILE A 742 0.04 -23.35 14.70
#